data_AF-A0A550CIB7-F1
#
_entry.id   AF-A0A550CIB7-F1
#
_cell.length_a   1.000
_cell.length_b   1.000
_cell.length_c   1.000
_cell.angle_alpha   90.00
_cell.angle_beta   90.00
_cell.angle_gamma   90.00
#
_symmetry.space_group_name_H-M   'P 1'
#
loop_
_entity.id
_entity.type
_entity.pdbx_description
1 polymer ?
#
loop_
_entity_poly.entity_id
_entity_poly.type
_entity_poly.pdbx_seq_one_letter_code
_entity_poly.pdbx_strand_id
1 'polypeptide(L)'
;MPKAAQSAKRCLAALAARHAKSANPPPQATENTRPPLAPRTGRSTRARPIPPEPSLLEKLQAQHTALEEEVTSLRATAAEQALQLLQAEDDLKKEKEAVTKMKNSKALLASQLRSKETTFEKARKRIGRLKLDKKDIRSELEEKHAQHVRDLEAEHVESCASHVSELESLRTQVKQLSNDLSVALSRLDRLRQSAATHRRAKYALNKKVLRCLEALRRVRSGLLDLRKRLSFDPKEGGKFSAKSRWITRQLTRYGVKPRCLKPAISDTALLFGITLRSSFLGARTAGRINTGESSIWTLLQLAREVKNSMVVTTDGTSHKKITHEATQISHSVPTYDSDVDDSDRSTWVKATRFVSVKEAIRHDAESQHKGKLAVAAEMTDTYNRSPLASIDGSQMRSKTFSRKQLGQCKDHAADGVKEWALAAAEKERDVKELLAEEAYSKVDARTILDAVFSLTEAEVQLAIGKERESGSVSWAERVDIANALLKKKLGHDAYAKLEGQEKDLNTLFIFGGCCSHKDLNAFKYGTDGVAVLWKSGRLTTPQPTLLPNKLLDSIISLGSKAGVDARLKAMDMSTSGGPKFVSLLGAIFRNKDDKKGYQHAGQALVQSYKRELHGDDAISYANIADTNNTRFQSTGKAAVEYVTYDAEYRQTIEAISAAKVKAGANHMELVVLKAMDCRATLMDLIAMGVYMIVVSEPYMIAVREDGKDGTPSNLLLTVNLHRRIASFCDEIADFPRNPFDEGVSLASRTLDGKPVRNRRFIAKCLQAFEWTGDEVLEVVSAMFRGAAKGWRRFTPEFAPDGPIDRLTPFQRSVLYIPATNDHNEGALGTLRLFLRANPCSTTATFNANERMRRNNTEKFITKVSTPELDTWVMREGRTISAKRETAKFKEDVAADYRERADAHERKVAKKLKDAQERLERLRAVGLVTDIALINAMALPALREQLEIHIDIIKDPILGDKKQFRWGMVKTLIPRRMAVIAALGRYQTANPGLLDADSAPSLLPSPMEVDEDLMETPAEGLLESEDDLMDDEYF
;
A
#
# COMPACT_ATOMS: atom_id res chain seq x y z
N MET A 1 -42.74 -46.02 -32.39
CA MET A 1 -43.85 -46.99 -32.52
C MET A 1 -45.06 -46.33 -33.21
N PRO A 2 -46.03 -47.10 -33.76
CA PRO A 2 -46.76 -46.69 -34.98
C PRO A 2 -48.30 -46.90 -34.90
N LYS A 3 -48.96 -47.06 -36.06
CA LYS A 3 -50.35 -47.56 -36.33
C LYS A 3 -51.48 -46.53 -36.09
N ALA A 4 -52.36 -46.25 -37.07
CA ALA A 4 -53.50 -47.00 -37.65
C ALA A 4 -54.84 -46.59 -36.99
N ALA A 5 -56.06 -46.92 -37.44
CA ALA A 5 -56.55 -47.82 -38.51
C ALA A 5 -57.92 -47.32 -39.09
N GLN A 6 -58.56 -48.13 -39.95
CA GLN A 6 -59.91 -47.90 -40.52
C GLN A 6 -61.02 -48.69 -39.78
N SER A 7 -62.25 -48.15 -39.73
CA SER A 7 -63.56 -48.88 -39.74
C SER A 7 -64.71 -47.85 -39.85
N ALA A 8 -65.85 -48.02 -40.54
CA ALA A 8 -66.65 -49.15 -41.09
C ALA A 8 -67.85 -49.60 -40.22
N LYS A 9 -68.95 -50.02 -40.90
CA LYS A 9 -70.31 -50.43 -40.40
C LYS A 9 -71.31 -49.28 -40.13
N ARG A 10 -72.65 -49.41 -40.28
CA ARG A 10 -73.56 -50.36 -40.99
C ARG A 10 -75.04 -49.86 -40.92
N CYS A 11 -75.88 -50.20 -41.91
CA CYS A 11 -77.34 -50.49 -41.80
C CYS A 11 -78.32 -49.35 -41.35
N LEU A 12 -79.65 -49.37 -41.57
CA LEU A 12 -80.56 -50.10 -42.50
C LEU A 12 -81.96 -49.43 -42.59
N ALA A 13 -82.59 -49.45 -43.78
CA ALA A 13 -84.06 -49.34 -44.05
C ALA A 13 -84.80 -48.01 -43.67
N ALA A 14 -86.03 -47.70 -44.12
CA ALA A 14 -87.01 -48.45 -44.95
C ALA A 14 -88.00 -47.52 -45.76
N LEU A 15 -88.52 -48.04 -46.90
CA LEU A 15 -89.85 -47.80 -47.54
C LEU A 15 -90.29 -46.34 -47.94
N ALA A 16 -90.91 -46.04 -49.10
CA ALA A 16 -91.42 -46.84 -50.25
C ALA A 16 -91.07 -46.13 -51.62
N ALA A 17 -91.84 -45.97 -52.73
CA ALA A 17 -93.25 -46.24 -53.15
C ALA A 17 -93.37 -46.55 -54.69
N ARG A 18 -94.52 -46.28 -55.34
CA ARG A 18 -94.95 -46.77 -56.71
C ARG A 18 -95.99 -45.81 -57.37
N HIS A 19 -96.38 -45.78 -58.67
CA HIS A 19 -95.96 -46.20 -60.04
C HIS A 19 -97.09 -45.74 -61.04
N ALA A 20 -97.08 -45.85 -62.39
CA ALA A 20 -96.14 -45.51 -63.50
C ALA A 20 -96.71 -45.96 -64.90
N LYS A 21 -96.96 -45.05 -65.87
CA LYS A 21 -97.35 -45.27 -67.31
C LYS A 21 -97.06 -43.98 -68.16
N SER A 22 -97.06 -43.87 -69.51
CA SER A 22 -96.52 -44.64 -70.69
C SER A 22 -97.25 -44.22 -72.01
N ALA A 23 -96.71 -44.03 -73.23
CA ALA A 23 -95.37 -43.77 -73.81
C ALA A 23 -95.43 -43.49 -75.37
N ASN A 24 -94.30 -43.11 -76.01
CA ASN A 24 -93.89 -43.16 -77.46
C ASN A 24 -94.14 -41.96 -78.47
N PRO A 25 -93.08 -41.47 -79.19
CA PRO A 25 -93.15 -40.47 -80.31
C PRO A 25 -92.23 -40.68 -81.59
N PRO A 26 -92.52 -40.01 -82.74
CA PRO A 26 -91.62 -39.71 -83.91
C PRO A 26 -91.54 -38.16 -84.20
N PRO A 27 -91.15 -37.56 -85.38
CA PRO A 27 -90.45 -37.97 -86.63
C PRO A 27 -89.21 -37.06 -87.00
N GLN A 28 -88.89 -36.78 -88.29
CA GLN A 28 -87.73 -35.96 -88.80
C GLN A 28 -88.00 -35.19 -90.16
N ALA A 29 -87.01 -34.45 -90.72
CA ALA A 29 -87.07 -33.48 -91.87
C ALA A 29 -86.40 -33.97 -93.21
N THR A 30 -86.05 -33.19 -94.29
CA THR A 30 -85.09 -32.03 -94.45
C THR A 30 -85.05 -31.50 -95.95
N GLU A 31 -84.09 -30.61 -96.34
CA GLU A 31 -83.55 -30.26 -97.73
C GLU A 31 -84.08 -28.98 -98.49
N ASN A 32 -83.40 -28.28 -99.45
CA ASN A 32 -82.00 -27.88 -99.89
C ASN A 32 -82.09 -27.04 -101.24
N THR A 33 -81.19 -26.25 -101.91
CA THR A 33 -79.87 -25.48 -101.85
C THR A 33 -79.80 -24.51 -103.12
N ARG A 34 -78.77 -23.79 -103.65
CA ARG A 34 -77.28 -23.66 -103.48
C ARG A 34 -76.54 -22.31 -103.90
N PRO A 35 -76.52 -21.78 -105.16
CA PRO A 35 -75.35 -21.04 -105.77
C PRO A 35 -75.69 -19.59 -106.30
N PRO A 36 -74.98 -18.85 -107.22
CA PRO A 36 -73.61 -18.90 -107.85
C PRO A 36 -72.77 -17.55 -107.98
N LEU A 37 -71.42 -17.63 -108.11
CA LEU A 37 -70.38 -16.60 -108.56
C LEU A 37 -70.22 -15.20 -107.86
N ALA A 38 -69.05 -14.54 -107.66
CA ALA A 38 -67.59 -14.87 -107.67
C ALA A 38 -66.69 -13.70 -107.07
N PRO A 39 -65.37 -13.87 -106.71
CA PRO A 39 -64.59 -12.91 -105.86
C PRO A 39 -63.11 -12.56 -106.26
N ARG A 40 -62.50 -11.47 -105.68
CA ARG A 40 -61.02 -11.09 -105.47
C ARG A 40 -60.88 -9.54 -105.22
N THR A 41 -59.80 -8.82 -104.80
CA THR A 41 -58.40 -8.95 -104.25
C THR A 41 -57.92 -7.57 -103.66
N GLY A 42 -56.78 -7.42 -102.91
CA GLY A 42 -56.29 -6.06 -102.49
C GLY A 42 -55.16 -5.88 -101.43
N ARG A 43 -54.87 -4.60 -101.03
CA ARG A 43 -53.78 -4.05 -100.11
C ARG A 43 -54.03 -2.53 -99.81
N SER A 44 -53.35 -1.71 -98.95
CA SER A 44 -52.27 -1.77 -97.91
C SER A 44 -52.09 -0.42 -97.12
N THR A 45 -51.39 -0.43 -95.95
CA THR A 45 -50.64 0.69 -95.25
C THR A 45 -51.36 1.68 -94.25
N ARG A 46 -50.70 2.77 -93.75
CA ARG A 46 -50.75 3.25 -92.32
C ARG A 46 -50.56 4.79 -92.07
N ALA A 47 -51.39 5.49 -91.24
CA ALA A 47 -51.02 6.60 -90.28
C ALA A 47 -52.17 7.48 -89.63
N ARG A 48 -51.91 8.05 -88.42
CA ARG A 48 -52.50 9.22 -87.65
C ARG A 48 -53.91 9.17 -86.94
N PRO A 49 -54.22 10.08 -85.95
CA PRO A 49 -55.35 9.99 -84.97
C PRO A 49 -56.28 11.26 -84.78
N ILE A 50 -57.35 11.20 -83.94
CA ILE A 50 -57.99 12.34 -83.18
C ILE A 50 -59.09 11.91 -82.12
N PRO A 51 -59.43 12.73 -81.08
CA PRO A 51 -60.46 12.52 -80.00
C PRO A 51 -61.81 13.28 -80.27
N PRO A 52 -62.79 13.63 -79.35
CA PRO A 52 -62.90 13.64 -77.86
C PRO A 52 -64.29 13.24 -77.23
N GLU A 53 -64.82 13.98 -76.23
CA GLU A 53 -66.07 13.78 -75.41
C GLU A 53 -67.06 15.02 -75.51
N PRO A 54 -68.27 15.03 -74.88
CA PRO A 54 -69.35 16.02 -75.10
C PRO A 54 -69.52 17.12 -74.01
N SER A 55 -70.67 17.84 -73.98
CA SER A 55 -70.99 18.86 -72.96
C SER A 55 -72.48 18.94 -72.53
N LEU A 56 -72.73 19.71 -71.47
CA LEU A 56 -74.00 20.01 -70.76
C LEU A 56 -73.98 21.54 -70.53
N LEU A 57 -75.03 22.34 -70.79
CA LEU A 57 -76.23 22.44 -69.94
C LEU A 57 -77.47 22.97 -70.69
N GLU A 58 -77.28 23.56 -71.87
CA GLU A 58 -78.24 24.53 -72.42
C GLU A 58 -79.28 23.94 -73.39
N LYS A 59 -80.06 22.99 -72.85
CA LYS A 59 -81.50 22.83 -73.19
C LYS A 59 -82.43 23.74 -72.32
N LEU A 60 -81.85 24.81 -71.77
CA LEU A 60 -82.37 25.81 -70.81
C LEU A 60 -83.35 26.88 -71.41
N GLN A 61 -84.40 26.44 -72.13
CA GLN A 61 -85.60 27.21 -72.62
C GLN A 61 -85.70 27.86 -74.05
N ALA A 62 -84.64 28.15 -74.82
CA ALA A 62 -84.67 28.97 -76.06
C ALA A 62 -83.80 28.55 -77.31
N GLN A 63 -83.35 27.34 -77.64
CA GLN A 63 -83.69 25.99 -77.21
C GLN A 63 -85.20 25.76 -76.95
N HIS A 64 -85.62 24.54 -76.59
CA HIS A 64 -87.04 24.20 -76.48
C HIS A 64 -87.90 24.46 -77.77
N THR A 65 -88.67 25.55 -77.87
CA THR A 65 -90.03 25.53 -78.45
C THR A 65 -90.22 25.80 -79.96
N ALA A 66 -89.24 26.27 -80.74
CA ALA A 66 -89.48 26.55 -82.19
C ALA A 66 -89.67 25.27 -83.06
N LEU A 67 -89.14 24.15 -82.56
CA LEU A 67 -89.61 22.75 -82.57
C LEU A 67 -90.43 22.10 -83.71
N GLU A 68 -91.23 22.80 -84.53
CA GLU A 68 -92.35 22.16 -85.26
C GLU A 68 -92.15 21.94 -86.78
N GLU A 69 -91.04 22.41 -87.35
CA GLU A 69 -90.75 22.36 -88.80
C GLU A 69 -89.30 21.90 -89.08
N GLU A 70 -88.75 20.85 -88.46
CA GLU A 70 -88.96 19.42 -88.80
C GLU A 70 -89.20 19.09 -90.30
N VAL A 71 -88.71 19.95 -91.20
CA VAL A 71 -88.87 19.85 -92.65
C VAL A 71 -88.06 18.69 -93.26
N THR A 72 -88.75 17.57 -93.45
CA THR A 72 -89.05 17.01 -94.79
C THR A 72 -88.05 17.36 -95.93
N SER A 73 -86.78 16.99 -95.80
CA SER A 73 -85.78 17.19 -96.86
C SER A 73 -84.87 15.97 -97.11
N LEU A 74 -83.93 15.65 -96.22
CA LEU A 74 -82.82 14.71 -96.47
C LEU A 74 -83.19 13.21 -96.45
N ARG A 75 -84.48 12.87 -96.66
CA ARG A 75 -85.04 11.51 -96.58
C ARG A 75 -84.77 10.65 -97.84
N ALA A 76 -84.18 11.22 -98.89
CA ALA A 76 -84.36 10.74 -100.27
C ALA A 76 -83.11 10.18 -101.00
N THR A 77 -81.88 10.55 -100.64
CA THR A 77 -80.63 10.15 -101.36
C THR A 77 -80.12 8.74 -101.04
N ALA A 78 -80.98 7.85 -100.52
CA ALA A 78 -80.58 6.61 -99.85
C ALA A 78 -80.25 5.39 -100.75
N ALA A 79 -80.39 5.50 -102.07
CA ALA A 79 -80.87 4.36 -102.87
C ALA A 79 -79.83 3.37 -103.44
N GLU A 80 -78.62 3.78 -103.80
CA GLU A 80 -78.04 3.26 -105.05
C GLU A 80 -76.94 2.18 -104.96
N GLN A 81 -76.05 2.17 -103.95
CA GLN A 81 -74.76 1.45 -104.05
C GLN A 81 -74.57 0.30 -103.04
N ALA A 82 -75.43 -0.72 -103.15
CA ALA A 82 -75.25 -2.03 -102.53
C ALA A 82 -74.54 -3.03 -103.46
N LEU A 83 -74.40 -4.28 -103.00
CA LEU A 83 -74.22 -5.53 -103.79
C LEU A 83 -73.16 -5.58 -104.91
N GLN A 84 -72.03 -6.30 -104.69
CA GLN A 84 -71.27 -6.91 -105.80
C GLN A 84 -70.28 -8.06 -105.48
N LEU A 85 -70.31 -8.72 -104.31
CA LEU A 85 -69.29 -9.72 -103.91
C LEU A 85 -69.90 -11.04 -103.38
N LEU A 86 -69.57 -12.16 -104.04
CA LEU A 86 -70.14 -13.49 -103.75
C LEU A 86 -69.21 -14.67 -104.14
N GLN A 87 -69.62 -15.91 -103.80
CA GLN A 87 -69.07 -17.27 -104.05
C GLN A 87 -67.55 -17.59 -104.02
N ALA A 88 -67.25 -18.74 -103.40
CA ALA A 88 -66.19 -19.68 -103.80
C ALA A 88 -66.59 -21.10 -103.32
N GLU A 89 -67.26 -21.89 -104.17
CA GLU A 89 -67.90 -23.16 -103.81
C GLU A 89 -67.01 -24.41 -104.05
N ASP A 90 -67.54 -25.58 -103.66
CA ASP A 90 -67.45 -26.87 -104.37
C ASP A 90 -66.29 -27.88 -104.21
N ASP A 91 -65.23 -27.65 -103.42
CA ASP A 91 -64.27 -28.75 -103.09
C ASP A 91 -64.82 -29.83 -102.13
N LEU A 92 -66.09 -29.69 -101.73
CA LEU A 92 -66.98 -30.74 -101.24
C LEU A 92 -67.03 -31.94 -102.22
N LYS A 93 -66.65 -33.17 -101.81
CA LYS A 93 -67.23 -34.41 -102.41
C LYS A 93 -66.97 -35.75 -101.68
N LYS A 94 -65.72 -36.11 -101.38
CA LYS A 94 -65.26 -37.52 -101.49
C LYS A 94 -65.13 -38.41 -100.24
N GLU A 95 -65.08 -37.94 -99.00
CA GLU A 95 -64.86 -38.81 -97.80
C GLU A 95 -66.04 -39.75 -97.41
N LYS A 96 -66.99 -40.04 -98.30
CA LYS A 96 -68.26 -40.74 -97.97
C LYS A 96 -68.16 -42.25 -97.66
N GLU A 97 -66.98 -42.87 -97.72
CA GLU A 97 -66.86 -44.33 -97.87
C GLU A 97 -66.76 -45.14 -96.55
N ALA A 98 -66.56 -44.50 -95.39
CA ALA A 98 -66.23 -45.20 -94.12
C ALA A 98 -67.39 -45.98 -93.42
N VAL A 99 -68.60 -46.01 -93.98
CA VAL A 99 -69.86 -46.30 -93.25
C VAL A 99 -70.19 -47.80 -93.04
N THR A 100 -69.54 -48.73 -93.76
CA THR A 100 -70.12 -50.05 -94.05
C THR A 100 -70.15 -51.11 -92.93
N LYS A 101 -69.45 -50.95 -91.79
CA LYS A 101 -69.25 -52.03 -90.78
C LYS A 101 -70.34 -52.21 -89.71
N MET A 102 -71.46 -51.48 -89.77
CA MET A 102 -72.42 -51.32 -88.67
C MET A 102 -73.26 -52.56 -88.23
N LYS A 103 -73.30 -53.68 -88.97
CA LYS A 103 -74.51 -54.54 -89.02
C LYS A 103 -74.61 -55.79 -88.11
N ASN A 104 -73.54 -56.31 -87.49
CA ASN A 104 -73.53 -57.75 -87.12
C ASN A 104 -74.25 -58.15 -85.80
N SER A 105 -73.96 -57.54 -84.66
CA SER A 105 -74.26 -58.16 -83.34
C SER A 105 -75.68 -57.93 -82.77
N LYS A 106 -76.68 -57.83 -83.65
CA LYS A 106 -78.12 -57.73 -83.35
C LYS A 106 -78.70 -58.92 -82.54
N ALA A 107 -78.00 -60.06 -82.52
CA ALA A 107 -78.64 -61.36 -82.37
C ALA A 107 -78.96 -61.85 -80.95
N LEU A 108 -78.32 -61.32 -79.89
CA LEU A 108 -78.47 -61.85 -78.51
C LEU A 108 -79.76 -61.35 -77.82
N LEU A 109 -80.87 -61.50 -78.53
CA LEU A 109 -82.24 -61.21 -78.11
C LEU A 109 -82.59 -61.87 -76.77
N ALA A 110 -83.32 -61.12 -75.94
CA ALA A 110 -84.65 -61.50 -75.43
C ALA A 110 -84.88 -62.98 -75.03
N SER A 111 -83.93 -63.63 -74.35
CA SER A 111 -84.08 -64.98 -73.79
C SER A 111 -84.50 -64.99 -72.32
N GLN A 112 -84.67 -63.82 -71.68
CA GLN A 112 -85.12 -63.65 -70.28
C GLN A 112 -86.20 -62.54 -70.07
N LEU A 113 -87.22 -62.32 -70.91
CA LEU A 113 -88.22 -63.26 -71.45
C LEU A 113 -88.99 -64.03 -70.37
N ARG A 114 -90.33 -64.07 -70.49
CA ARG A 114 -91.25 -65.14 -70.06
C ARG A 114 -90.97 -65.85 -68.71
N SER A 115 -90.41 -65.13 -67.74
CA SER A 115 -90.76 -65.24 -66.31
C SER A 115 -91.84 -64.20 -66.01
N LYS A 116 -92.87 -64.11 -66.86
CA LYS A 116 -94.19 -64.71 -66.59
C LYS A 116 -94.70 -64.23 -65.22
N GLU A 117 -95.62 -63.27 -65.14
CA GLU A 117 -97.07 -63.44 -65.40
C GLU A 117 -97.75 -64.49 -64.49
N THR A 118 -97.03 -65.47 -63.93
CA THR A 118 -97.61 -66.57 -63.13
C THR A 118 -97.90 -66.19 -61.68
N THR A 119 -97.37 -65.06 -61.18
CA THR A 119 -97.61 -64.51 -59.83
C THR A 119 -98.78 -63.49 -59.82
N PHE A 120 -99.90 -63.78 -60.48
CA PHE A 120 -100.98 -64.68 -60.02
C PHE A 120 -102.19 -63.86 -59.58
N GLU A 121 -103.36 -64.06 -60.21
CA GLU A 121 -104.57 -64.68 -59.63
C GLU A 121 -105.04 -64.29 -58.21
N LYS A 122 -104.60 -63.12 -57.74
CA LYS A 122 -105.33 -62.20 -56.87
C LYS A 122 -105.98 -61.06 -57.69
N ALA A 123 -105.84 -61.10 -59.02
CA ALA A 123 -107.05 -61.09 -59.85
C ALA A 123 -108.00 -62.16 -59.27
N ARG A 124 -109.04 -61.72 -58.55
CA ARG A 124 -109.57 -62.47 -57.40
C ARG A 124 -110.15 -61.51 -56.34
N LYS A 125 -111.42 -61.13 -56.56
CA LYS A 125 -112.46 -60.69 -55.60
C LYS A 125 -112.79 -59.20 -55.47
N ARG A 126 -111.88 -58.21 -55.63
CA ARG A 126 -112.35 -56.80 -55.83
C ARG A 126 -112.97 -56.53 -57.21
N ILE A 127 -112.87 -57.53 -58.09
CA ILE A 127 -113.79 -57.83 -59.21
C ILE A 127 -115.27 -57.67 -58.83
N GLY A 128 -115.65 -57.81 -57.55
CA GLY A 128 -117.01 -57.55 -57.07
C GLY A 128 -117.52 -56.11 -57.27
N ARG A 129 -116.68 -55.07 -57.23
CA ARG A 129 -117.14 -53.68 -57.42
C ARG A 129 -117.32 -53.28 -58.90
N LEU A 130 -116.73 -54.02 -59.85
CA LEU A 130 -116.91 -53.81 -61.30
C LEU A 130 -118.29 -54.32 -61.83
N LYS A 131 -119.32 -54.42 -60.97
CA LYS A 131 -120.61 -55.02 -61.30
C LYS A 131 -121.86 -54.15 -61.12
N LEU A 132 -121.81 -53.00 -60.44
CA LEU A 132 -122.91 -52.03 -60.48
C LEU A 132 -122.65 -50.99 -61.59
N ASP A 133 -121.72 -50.07 -61.36
CA ASP A 133 -121.51 -48.85 -62.16
C ASP A 133 -121.05 -49.10 -63.62
N LYS A 134 -120.80 -50.36 -63.98
CA LYS A 134 -120.55 -50.79 -65.37
C LYS A 134 -121.79 -50.63 -66.27
N LYS A 135 -122.98 -50.42 -65.71
CA LYS A 135 -124.20 -50.22 -66.50
C LYS A 135 -124.27 -48.83 -67.16
N ASP A 136 -124.03 -47.77 -66.39
CA ASP A 136 -124.42 -46.41 -66.79
C ASP A 136 -123.30 -45.65 -67.53
N ILE A 137 -122.04 -46.12 -67.42
CA ILE A 137 -120.87 -45.64 -68.17
C ILE A 137 -121.06 -45.61 -69.71
N ARG A 138 -122.08 -46.30 -70.25
CA ARG A 138 -122.15 -46.67 -71.66
C ARG A 138 -123.07 -45.83 -72.56
N SER A 139 -123.73 -44.79 -72.05
CA SER A 139 -124.68 -43.98 -72.85
C SER A 139 -124.24 -42.53 -73.10
N GLU A 140 -123.87 -41.76 -72.07
CA GLU A 140 -123.46 -40.35 -72.28
C GLU A 140 -122.03 -40.20 -72.84
N LEU A 141 -121.21 -41.25 -72.79
CA LEU A 141 -119.78 -41.19 -73.11
C LEU A 141 -119.51 -40.97 -74.61
N GLU A 142 -120.46 -41.28 -75.48
CA GLU A 142 -120.33 -41.15 -76.93
C GLU A 142 -120.79 -39.76 -77.44
N GLU A 143 -121.69 -39.08 -76.71
CA GLU A 143 -122.30 -37.82 -77.15
C GLU A 143 -121.46 -36.58 -76.75
N LYS A 144 -120.89 -36.56 -75.55
CA LYS A 144 -120.06 -35.43 -75.07
C LYS A 144 -118.65 -35.39 -75.68
N HIS A 145 -118.14 -36.52 -76.19
CA HIS A 145 -116.78 -36.58 -76.76
C HIS A 145 -116.64 -35.79 -78.06
N ALA A 146 -117.71 -35.70 -78.87
CA ALA A 146 -117.73 -34.94 -80.11
C ALA A 146 -117.67 -33.41 -79.92
N GLN A 147 -118.07 -32.91 -78.74
CA GLN A 147 -117.98 -31.48 -78.44
C GLN A 147 -116.59 -31.08 -77.92
N HIS A 148 -116.01 -31.89 -77.03
CA HIS A 148 -114.72 -31.63 -76.37
C HIS A 148 -113.55 -31.39 -77.35
N VAL A 149 -113.59 -31.97 -78.55
CA VAL A 149 -112.54 -31.81 -79.57
C VAL A 149 -112.50 -30.38 -80.14
N ARG A 150 -113.63 -29.67 -80.23
CA ARG A 150 -113.67 -28.30 -80.80
C ARG A 150 -113.17 -27.24 -79.83
N ASP A 151 -113.32 -27.47 -78.53
CA ASP A 151 -112.94 -26.50 -77.50
C ASP A 151 -111.42 -26.53 -77.23
N LEU A 152 -110.76 -27.69 -77.42
CA LEU A 152 -109.32 -27.88 -77.20
C LEU A 152 -108.40 -27.20 -78.22
N GLU A 153 -108.88 -26.93 -79.44
CA GLU A 153 -108.06 -26.28 -80.48
C GLU A 153 -107.90 -24.77 -80.24
N ALA A 154 -108.78 -24.16 -79.43
CA ALA A 154 -108.71 -22.75 -79.08
C ALA A 154 -107.67 -22.45 -77.97
N GLU A 155 -107.66 -23.23 -76.87
CA GLU A 155 -106.75 -23.00 -75.72
C GLU A 155 -105.26 -23.16 -76.11
N HIS A 156 -104.94 -24.00 -77.10
CA HIS A 156 -103.54 -24.31 -77.42
C HIS A 156 -102.78 -23.12 -78.02
N VAL A 157 -103.47 -22.20 -78.71
CA VAL A 157 -102.84 -21.02 -79.35
C VAL A 157 -102.37 -20.00 -78.31
N GLU A 158 -103.17 -19.76 -77.27
CA GLU A 158 -102.89 -18.75 -76.24
C GLU A 158 -101.73 -19.16 -75.32
N SER A 159 -101.65 -20.45 -74.96
CA SER A 159 -100.56 -21.00 -74.13
C SER A 159 -99.17 -20.89 -74.77
N CYS A 160 -99.09 -20.94 -76.11
CA CYS A 160 -97.81 -20.86 -76.83
C CYS A 160 -97.18 -19.44 -76.78
N ALA A 161 -97.99 -18.38 -76.70
CA ALA A 161 -97.49 -17.00 -76.64
C ALA A 161 -96.80 -16.67 -75.30
N SER A 162 -97.34 -17.18 -74.19
CA SER A 162 -96.84 -16.91 -72.84
C SER A 162 -95.39 -17.41 -72.63
N HIS A 163 -95.12 -18.67 -72.98
CA HIS A 163 -93.82 -19.32 -72.75
C HIS A 163 -92.64 -18.68 -73.53
N VAL A 164 -92.91 -17.99 -74.65
CA VAL A 164 -91.87 -17.28 -75.41
C VAL A 164 -91.40 -16.04 -74.64
N SER A 165 -92.32 -15.27 -74.05
CA SER A 165 -91.99 -14.07 -73.27
C SER A 165 -91.16 -14.40 -72.02
N GLU A 166 -91.51 -15.50 -71.33
CA GLU A 166 -90.79 -15.95 -70.14
C GLU A 166 -89.34 -16.38 -70.45
N LEU A 167 -89.09 -17.00 -71.61
CA LEU A 167 -87.74 -17.36 -72.05
C LEU A 167 -86.86 -16.15 -72.37
N GLU A 168 -87.41 -15.03 -72.82
CA GLU A 168 -86.65 -13.79 -73.06
C GLU A 168 -86.37 -13.02 -71.77
N SER A 169 -87.30 -13.06 -70.80
CA SER A 169 -87.06 -12.62 -69.41
C SER A 169 -85.92 -13.42 -68.77
N LEU A 170 -85.92 -14.75 -68.88
CA LEU A 170 -84.85 -15.59 -68.34
C LEU A 170 -83.50 -15.36 -69.05
N ARG A 171 -83.49 -15.14 -70.37
CA ARG A 171 -82.27 -14.79 -71.12
C ARG A 171 -81.68 -13.45 -70.68
N THR A 172 -82.50 -12.44 -70.43
CA THR A 172 -82.02 -11.14 -69.93
C THR A 172 -81.53 -11.24 -68.48
N GLN A 173 -82.21 -11.99 -67.61
CA GLN A 173 -81.74 -12.28 -66.25
C GLN A 173 -80.39 -13.02 -66.23
N VAL A 174 -80.18 -14.04 -67.07
CA VAL A 174 -78.89 -14.75 -67.17
C VAL A 174 -77.77 -13.81 -67.65
N LYS A 175 -78.08 -12.90 -68.59
CA LYS A 175 -77.12 -11.89 -69.08
C LYS A 175 -76.75 -10.87 -68.00
N GLN A 176 -77.73 -10.44 -67.20
CA GLN A 176 -77.54 -9.59 -66.03
C GLN A 176 -76.66 -10.28 -64.97
N LEU A 177 -77.04 -11.50 -64.56
CA LEU A 177 -76.30 -12.32 -63.58
C LEU A 177 -74.88 -12.65 -64.03
N SER A 178 -74.64 -12.86 -65.33
CA SER A 178 -73.30 -13.05 -65.87
C SER A 178 -72.44 -11.79 -65.74
N ASN A 179 -73.03 -10.61 -65.91
CA ASN A 179 -72.34 -9.33 -65.75
C ASN A 179 -72.08 -9.02 -64.27
N ASP A 180 -73.08 -9.24 -63.41
CA ASP A 180 -72.94 -9.13 -61.95
C ASP A 180 -71.91 -10.11 -61.39
N LEU A 181 -71.84 -11.34 -61.93
CA LEU A 181 -70.79 -12.31 -61.60
C LEU A 181 -69.40 -11.83 -62.05
N SER A 182 -69.28 -11.22 -63.24
CA SER A 182 -68.03 -10.61 -63.72
C SER A 182 -67.56 -9.45 -62.82
N VAL A 183 -68.49 -8.58 -62.41
CA VAL A 183 -68.24 -7.49 -61.45
C VAL A 183 -67.90 -8.06 -60.07
N ALA A 184 -68.59 -9.10 -59.61
CA ALA A 184 -68.33 -9.76 -58.34
C ALA A 184 -66.97 -10.47 -58.32
N LEU A 185 -66.57 -11.15 -59.40
CA LEU A 185 -65.23 -11.75 -59.57
C LEU A 185 -64.15 -10.67 -59.61
N SER A 186 -64.37 -9.59 -60.36
CA SER A 186 -63.47 -8.43 -60.40
C SER A 186 -63.31 -7.78 -59.02
N ARG A 187 -64.40 -7.67 -58.25
CA ARG A 187 -64.40 -7.19 -56.87
C ARG A 187 -63.73 -8.18 -55.92
N LEU A 188 -63.93 -9.48 -56.11
CA LEU A 188 -63.29 -10.56 -55.35
C LEU A 188 -61.78 -10.55 -55.55
N ASP A 189 -61.29 -10.35 -56.78
CA ASP A 189 -59.85 -10.28 -57.06
C ASP A 189 -59.21 -8.97 -56.60
N ARG A 190 -59.90 -7.82 -56.71
CA ARG A 190 -59.48 -6.59 -56.02
C ARG A 190 -59.40 -6.79 -54.50
N LEU A 191 -60.38 -7.49 -53.91
CA LEU A 191 -60.39 -7.82 -52.47
C LEU A 191 -59.34 -8.88 -52.09
N ARG A 192 -58.98 -9.82 -52.98
CA ARG A 192 -57.88 -10.77 -52.79
C ARG A 192 -56.52 -10.08 -52.88
N GLN A 193 -56.35 -9.16 -53.82
CA GLN A 193 -55.14 -8.34 -53.95
C GLN A 193 -55.00 -7.40 -52.74
N SER A 194 -56.08 -6.73 -52.32
CA SER A 194 -56.16 -5.94 -51.10
C SER A 194 -55.89 -6.78 -49.84
N ALA A 195 -56.50 -7.96 -49.71
CA ALA A 195 -56.21 -8.88 -48.61
C ALA A 195 -54.76 -9.38 -48.65
N ALA A 196 -54.14 -9.55 -49.83
CA ALA A 196 -52.75 -9.91 -49.98
C ALA A 196 -51.80 -8.76 -49.59
N THR A 197 -52.09 -7.51 -49.99
CA THR A 197 -51.30 -6.35 -49.55
C THR A 197 -51.50 -6.06 -48.07
N HIS A 198 -52.72 -6.18 -47.52
CA HIS A 198 -52.96 -6.11 -46.08
C HIS A 198 -52.31 -7.27 -45.31
N ARG A 199 -52.25 -8.49 -45.85
CA ARG A 199 -51.48 -9.60 -45.24
C ARG A 199 -49.98 -9.33 -45.27
N ARG A 200 -49.43 -8.83 -46.39
CA ARG A 200 -48.01 -8.41 -46.50
C ARG A 200 -47.71 -7.26 -45.54
N ALA A 201 -48.58 -6.26 -45.45
CA ALA A 201 -48.47 -5.13 -44.54
C ALA A 201 -48.56 -5.58 -43.07
N LYS A 202 -49.52 -6.45 -42.71
CA LYS A 202 -49.62 -7.05 -41.36
C LYS A 202 -48.39 -7.89 -41.03
N TYR A 203 -47.85 -8.66 -41.98
CA TYR A 203 -46.61 -9.41 -41.78
C TYR A 203 -45.39 -8.48 -41.60
N ALA A 204 -45.27 -7.43 -42.42
CA ALA A 204 -44.22 -6.42 -42.30
C ALA A 204 -44.34 -5.62 -40.99
N LEU A 205 -45.56 -5.30 -40.56
CA LEU A 205 -45.84 -4.63 -39.28
C LEU A 205 -45.53 -5.56 -38.11
N ASN A 206 -45.93 -6.83 -38.16
CA ASN A 206 -45.55 -7.84 -37.16
C ASN A 206 -44.02 -8.03 -37.11
N LYS A 207 -43.31 -8.01 -38.26
CA LYS A 207 -41.84 -8.05 -38.31
C LYS A 207 -41.18 -6.73 -37.90
N LYS A 208 -41.87 -5.58 -37.96
CA LYS A 208 -41.43 -4.32 -37.32
C LYS A 208 -41.61 -4.45 -35.80
N VAL A 209 -42.81 -4.79 -35.33
CA VAL A 209 -43.14 -5.01 -33.90
C VAL A 209 -42.20 -6.03 -33.25
N LEU A 210 -41.93 -7.18 -33.87
CA LEU A 210 -40.99 -8.16 -33.35
C LEU A 210 -39.56 -7.61 -33.23
N ARG A 211 -39.08 -6.85 -34.23
CA ARG A 211 -37.76 -6.18 -34.16
C ARG A 211 -37.73 -5.06 -33.11
N CYS A 212 -38.82 -4.31 -32.94
CA CYS A 212 -38.96 -3.32 -31.87
C CYS A 212 -39.00 -3.98 -30.48
N LEU A 213 -39.70 -5.09 -30.31
CA LEU A 213 -39.72 -5.88 -29.06
C LEU A 213 -38.34 -6.48 -28.76
N GLU A 214 -37.61 -6.94 -29.78
CA GLU A 214 -36.23 -7.42 -29.62
C GLU A 214 -35.27 -6.28 -29.27
N ALA A 215 -35.37 -5.13 -29.94
CA ALA A 215 -34.62 -3.93 -29.60
C ALA A 215 -34.93 -3.45 -28.17
N LEU A 216 -36.20 -3.43 -27.75
CA LEU A 216 -36.59 -3.12 -26.37
C LEU A 216 -36.05 -4.13 -25.36
N ARG A 217 -35.97 -5.43 -25.69
CA ARG A 217 -35.31 -6.44 -24.84
C ARG A 217 -33.81 -6.19 -24.74
N ARG A 218 -33.12 -5.90 -25.86
CA ARG A 218 -31.69 -5.55 -25.89
C ARG A 218 -31.41 -4.27 -25.09
N VAL A 219 -32.19 -3.21 -25.28
CA VAL A 219 -32.10 -1.95 -24.53
C VAL A 219 -32.41 -2.17 -23.04
N ARG A 220 -33.45 -2.92 -22.68
CA ARG A 220 -33.76 -3.25 -21.27
C ARG A 220 -32.65 -4.07 -20.62
N SER A 221 -32.03 -5.00 -21.35
CA SER A 221 -30.87 -5.75 -20.86
C SER A 221 -29.65 -4.83 -20.68
N GLY A 222 -29.38 -3.96 -21.66
CA GLY A 222 -28.29 -2.97 -21.59
C GLY A 222 -28.47 -1.97 -20.45
N LEU A 223 -29.69 -1.48 -20.21
CA LEU A 223 -30.02 -0.61 -19.08
C LEU A 223 -29.93 -1.35 -17.73
N LEU A 224 -30.28 -2.64 -17.67
CA LEU A 224 -30.09 -3.44 -16.47
C LEU A 224 -28.60 -3.71 -16.18
N ASP A 225 -27.79 -3.93 -17.21
CA ASP A 225 -26.34 -4.10 -17.05
C ASP A 225 -25.64 -2.77 -16.73
N LEU A 226 -26.02 -1.68 -17.38
CA LEU A 226 -25.56 -0.33 -17.05
C LEU A 226 -25.94 0.04 -15.61
N ARG A 227 -27.17 -0.28 -15.16
CA ARG A 227 -27.59 -0.09 -13.75
C ARG A 227 -26.86 -1.00 -12.77
N LYS A 228 -26.32 -2.15 -13.19
CA LYS A 228 -25.39 -2.94 -12.38
C LYS A 228 -24.03 -2.24 -12.28
N ARG A 229 -23.43 -1.85 -13.42
CA ARG A 229 -22.12 -1.18 -13.51
C ARG A 229 -22.09 0.17 -12.79
N LEU A 230 -23.11 0.99 -12.97
CA LEU A 230 -23.33 2.26 -12.26
C LEU A 230 -23.96 2.07 -10.86
N SER A 231 -23.72 0.92 -10.22
CA SER A 231 -24.09 0.71 -8.83
C SER A 231 -22.99 0.03 -8.05
N PHE A 232 -22.62 0.61 -6.92
CA PHE A 232 -21.67 0.00 -5.99
C PHE A 232 -22.43 -0.40 -4.72
N ASP A 233 -22.21 -1.61 -4.22
CA ASP A 233 -22.60 -1.94 -2.85
C ASP A 233 -21.37 -1.90 -1.93
N PRO A 234 -21.37 -0.99 -0.95
CA PRO A 234 -20.40 -1.05 0.13
C PRO A 234 -20.45 -2.35 0.96
N LYS A 235 -21.49 -3.17 0.83
CA LYS A 235 -21.71 -4.34 1.68
C LYS A 235 -21.95 -5.65 0.92
N GLU A 236 -21.48 -6.73 1.54
CA GLU A 236 -21.66 -8.13 1.13
C GLU A 236 -22.03 -8.92 2.40
N GLY A 237 -23.18 -9.61 2.40
CA GLY A 237 -23.65 -10.38 3.57
C GLY A 237 -23.78 -9.56 4.87
N GLY A 238 -24.13 -8.28 4.78
CA GLY A 238 -24.23 -7.35 5.93
C GLY A 238 -22.89 -6.82 6.46
N LYS A 239 -21.77 -7.48 6.14
CA LYS A 239 -20.39 -6.98 6.34
C LYS A 239 -20.08 -5.92 5.27
N PHE A 240 -19.07 -5.08 5.48
CA PHE A 240 -18.52 -4.27 4.36
C PHE A 240 -17.76 -5.18 3.39
N SER A 241 -17.84 -4.89 2.10
CA SER A 241 -17.23 -5.68 1.01
C SER A 241 -15.71 -5.60 1.02
N ALA A 242 -15.02 -6.58 0.44
CA ALA A 242 -13.56 -6.59 0.33
C ALA A 242 -13.05 -5.32 -0.40
N LYS A 243 -13.74 -4.92 -1.47
CA LYS A 243 -13.47 -3.68 -2.23
C LYS A 243 -13.63 -2.42 -1.36
N SER A 244 -14.59 -2.39 -0.45
CA SER A 244 -14.78 -1.28 0.51
C SER A 244 -13.66 -1.17 1.54
N ARG A 245 -13.08 -2.30 1.98
CA ARG A 245 -11.89 -2.31 2.84
C ARG A 245 -10.66 -1.82 2.08
N TRP A 246 -10.43 -2.37 0.89
CA TRP A 246 -9.31 -2.01 0.02
C TRP A 246 -9.27 -0.49 -0.22
N ILE A 247 -10.37 0.12 -0.71
CA ILE A 247 -10.38 1.56 -1.00
C ILE A 247 -10.26 2.41 0.27
N THR A 248 -10.74 1.92 1.42
CA THR A 248 -10.57 2.56 2.72
C THR A 248 -9.10 2.61 3.14
N ARG A 249 -8.36 1.50 2.98
CA ARG A 249 -6.91 1.46 3.24
C ARG A 249 -6.15 2.38 2.28
N GLN A 250 -6.45 2.34 0.98
CA GLN A 250 -5.75 3.16 -0.02
C GLN A 250 -6.03 4.67 0.16
N LEU A 251 -7.27 5.10 0.38
CA LEU A 251 -7.55 6.51 0.68
C LEU A 251 -6.87 6.98 1.98
N THR A 252 -6.78 6.11 3.00
CA THR A 252 -6.06 6.44 4.25
C THR A 252 -4.55 6.55 4.02
N ARG A 253 -3.96 5.69 3.18
CA ARG A 253 -2.57 5.79 2.71
C ARG A 253 -2.30 7.11 1.97
N TYR A 254 -3.29 7.66 1.28
CA TYR A 254 -3.25 9.00 0.65
C TYR A 254 -3.64 10.15 1.60
N GLY A 255 -3.70 9.91 2.92
CA GLY A 255 -3.92 10.95 3.93
C GLY A 255 -5.39 11.33 4.18
N VAL A 256 -6.36 10.67 3.54
CA VAL A 256 -7.78 10.95 3.77
C VAL A 256 -8.19 10.53 5.18
N LYS A 257 -8.48 11.52 6.04
CA LYS A 257 -8.82 11.30 7.44
C LYS A 257 -10.09 10.43 7.57
N PRO A 258 -10.19 9.53 8.57
CA PRO A 258 -11.31 8.58 8.71
C PRO A 258 -12.73 9.17 8.68
N ARG A 259 -12.91 10.44 9.08
CA ARG A 259 -14.19 11.16 9.00
C ARG A 259 -14.56 11.62 7.58
N CYS A 260 -13.56 11.80 6.71
CA CYS A 260 -13.70 12.29 5.34
C CYS A 260 -13.91 11.16 4.32
N LEU A 261 -13.66 9.90 4.67
CA LEU A 261 -13.82 8.75 3.76
C LEU A 261 -15.26 8.59 3.24
N LYS A 262 -16.27 8.77 4.11
CA LYS A 262 -17.68 8.68 3.71
C LYS A 262 -18.08 9.77 2.70
N PRO A 263 -17.90 11.07 2.96
CA PRO A 263 -18.21 12.10 1.95
C PRO A 263 -17.36 11.90 0.70
N ALA A 264 -16.03 11.73 0.80
CA ALA A 264 -15.17 11.55 -0.38
C ALA A 264 -15.63 10.41 -1.32
N ILE A 265 -16.07 9.26 -0.78
CA ILE A 265 -16.63 8.16 -1.58
C ILE A 265 -18.03 8.50 -2.12
N SER A 266 -18.90 9.16 -1.36
CA SER A 266 -20.22 9.60 -1.85
C SER A 266 -20.11 10.66 -2.96
N ASP A 267 -19.23 11.64 -2.79
CA ASP A 267 -19.02 12.75 -3.71
C ASP A 267 -18.36 12.25 -5.01
N THR A 268 -17.38 11.34 -4.89
CA THR A 268 -16.78 10.65 -6.04
C THR A 268 -17.81 9.77 -6.76
N ALA A 269 -18.63 9.01 -6.02
CA ALA A 269 -19.67 8.19 -6.63
C ALA A 269 -20.72 9.03 -7.35
N LEU A 270 -21.14 10.15 -6.77
CA LEU A 270 -22.05 11.12 -7.38
C LEU A 270 -21.46 11.71 -8.68
N LEU A 271 -20.20 12.14 -8.65
CA LEU A 271 -19.49 12.70 -9.81
C LEU A 271 -19.43 11.73 -11.00
N PHE A 272 -19.22 10.44 -10.73
CA PHE A 272 -19.20 9.38 -11.77
C PHE A 272 -20.57 8.73 -12.03
N GLY A 273 -21.67 9.26 -11.49
CA GLY A 273 -23.02 8.73 -11.69
C GLY A 273 -23.28 7.34 -11.06
N ILE A 274 -22.42 6.92 -10.12
CA ILE A 274 -22.48 5.62 -9.45
C ILE A 274 -23.44 5.69 -8.26
N THR A 275 -24.50 4.89 -8.30
CA THR A 275 -25.45 4.79 -7.19
C THR A 275 -24.88 3.91 -6.06
N LEU A 276 -24.66 4.49 -4.88
CA LEU A 276 -24.34 3.73 -3.66
C LEU A 276 -25.60 3.02 -3.14
N ARG A 277 -25.59 1.68 -3.11
CA ARG A 277 -26.72 0.85 -2.66
C ARG A 277 -26.96 0.89 -1.15
N SER A 278 -25.92 1.18 -0.38
CA SER A 278 -25.97 1.36 1.07
C SER A 278 -24.99 2.46 1.50
N SER A 279 -25.12 2.99 2.72
CA SER A 279 -24.23 4.06 3.18
C SER A 279 -22.80 3.55 3.39
N PHE A 280 -21.82 4.27 2.84
CA PHE A 280 -20.40 3.94 3.03
C PHE A 280 -19.97 4.09 4.50
N LEU A 281 -18.84 3.47 4.85
CA LEU A 281 -18.43 3.28 6.24
C LEU A 281 -18.10 4.59 6.97
N GLY A 282 -18.51 4.65 8.24
CA GLY A 282 -18.20 5.78 9.14
C GLY A 282 -16.85 5.62 9.86
N ALA A 283 -16.38 6.71 10.46
CA ALA A 283 -15.03 6.81 11.06
C ALA A 283 -14.68 5.68 12.06
N ARG A 284 -15.65 5.19 12.86
CA ARG A 284 -15.44 4.06 13.79
C ARG A 284 -15.11 2.75 13.08
N THR A 285 -15.70 2.51 11.90
CA THR A 285 -15.42 1.33 11.08
C THR A 285 -14.11 1.51 10.30
N ALA A 286 -13.84 2.72 9.79
CA ALA A 286 -12.55 3.04 9.18
C ALA A 286 -11.38 2.79 10.15
N GLY A 287 -11.49 3.23 11.42
CA GLY A 287 -10.48 2.94 12.44
C GLY A 287 -10.27 1.44 12.71
N ARG A 288 -11.35 0.64 12.70
CA ARG A 288 -11.26 -0.83 12.81
C ARG A 288 -10.54 -1.47 11.62
N ILE A 289 -10.75 -0.97 10.40
CA ILE A 289 -10.05 -1.47 9.21
C ILE A 289 -8.59 -1.03 9.23
N ASN A 290 -8.35 0.27 9.37
CA ASN A 290 -7.02 0.90 9.20
C ASN A 290 -6.05 0.63 10.35
N THR A 291 -6.54 0.37 11.56
CA THR A 291 -5.70 0.00 12.71
C THR A 291 -5.87 -1.48 13.07
N GLY A 292 -7.09 -1.95 13.28
CA GLY A 292 -7.36 -3.32 13.71
C GLY A 292 -7.02 -4.37 12.65
N GLU A 293 -7.80 -4.43 11.57
CA GLU A 293 -7.61 -5.40 10.49
C GLU A 293 -6.21 -5.27 9.85
N SER A 294 -5.73 -4.03 9.62
CA SER A 294 -4.38 -3.75 9.10
C SER A 294 -3.24 -4.22 10.02
N SER A 295 -3.34 -4.07 11.35
CA SER A 295 -2.29 -4.57 12.26
C SER A 295 -2.13 -6.08 12.16
N ILE A 296 -3.24 -6.82 12.06
CA ILE A 296 -3.22 -8.28 11.88
C ILE A 296 -2.65 -8.65 10.51
N TRP A 297 -3.15 -8.07 9.41
CA TRP A 297 -2.65 -8.38 8.06
C TRP A 297 -1.14 -8.14 7.92
N THR A 298 -0.64 -7.06 8.51
CA THR A 298 0.78 -6.70 8.47
C THR A 298 1.65 -7.59 9.35
N LEU A 299 1.13 -8.13 10.46
CA LEU A 299 1.81 -9.17 11.26
C LEU A 299 1.83 -10.51 10.52
N LEU A 300 0.74 -10.91 9.86
CA LEU A 300 0.67 -12.15 9.09
C LEU A 300 1.69 -12.17 7.94
N GLN A 301 1.85 -11.05 7.23
CA GLN A 301 2.88 -10.90 6.20
C GLN A 301 4.28 -11.11 6.80
N LEU A 302 4.61 -10.33 7.84
CA LEU A 302 5.93 -10.38 8.47
C LEU A 302 6.24 -11.78 9.03
N ALA A 303 5.29 -12.41 9.72
CA ALA A 303 5.43 -13.75 10.27
C ALA A 303 5.66 -14.84 9.19
N ARG A 304 4.99 -14.73 8.04
CA ARG A 304 5.24 -15.60 6.87
C ARG A 304 6.64 -15.38 6.30
N GLU A 305 7.08 -14.13 6.18
CA GLU A 305 8.39 -13.79 5.63
C GLU A 305 9.55 -14.24 6.56
N VAL A 306 9.49 -13.99 7.89
CA VAL A 306 10.55 -14.36 8.86
C VAL A 306 10.70 -15.86 9.15
N LYS A 307 9.94 -16.74 8.47
CA LYS A 307 10.31 -18.15 8.32
C LYS A 307 11.63 -18.30 7.54
N ASN A 308 12.01 -17.29 6.76
CA ASN A 308 13.26 -17.18 6.00
C ASN A 308 14.32 -16.37 6.75
N SER A 309 15.56 -16.42 6.25
CA SER A 309 16.71 -15.74 6.86
C SER A 309 16.66 -14.22 6.68
N MET A 310 17.00 -13.46 7.73
CA MET A 310 16.87 -12.00 7.76
C MET A 310 17.99 -11.28 8.53
N VAL A 311 18.20 -9.99 8.25
CA VAL A 311 19.00 -9.07 9.07
C VAL A 311 18.04 -8.11 9.78
N VAL A 312 18.14 -7.94 11.10
CA VAL A 312 17.33 -6.93 11.81
C VAL A 312 18.05 -5.58 11.78
N THR A 313 17.32 -4.48 11.68
CA THR A 313 17.87 -3.13 11.91
C THR A 313 17.02 -2.37 12.92
N THR A 314 17.64 -1.58 13.80
CA THR A 314 16.92 -0.78 14.82
C THR A 314 17.57 0.59 15.04
N ASP A 315 16.80 1.53 15.59
CA ASP A 315 17.22 2.88 15.98
C ASP A 315 16.36 3.36 17.16
N GLY A 316 16.90 4.21 18.03
CA GLY A 316 16.24 4.70 19.24
C GLY A 316 16.24 6.23 19.30
N THR A 317 15.10 6.86 19.63
CA THR A 317 15.08 8.30 19.91
C THR A 317 14.06 8.71 20.96
N SER A 318 14.31 9.84 21.62
CA SER A 318 13.43 10.39 22.66
C SER A 318 12.46 11.43 22.10
N HIS A 319 11.16 11.22 22.28
CA HIS A 319 10.11 12.19 21.99
C HIS A 319 9.34 12.54 23.26
N LYS A 320 9.43 13.80 23.71
CA LYS A 320 8.77 14.32 24.92
C LYS A 320 9.09 13.50 26.19
N LYS A 321 10.38 13.24 26.42
CA LYS A 321 10.91 12.42 27.53
C LYS A 321 10.38 10.95 27.55
N ILE A 322 9.92 10.42 26.39
CA ILE A 322 9.58 9.00 26.17
C ILE A 322 10.46 8.45 25.03
N THR A 323 11.17 7.34 25.28
CA THR A 323 11.96 6.63 24.27
C THR A 323 11.06 5.89 23.27
N HIS A 324 11.44 5.93 21.99
CA HIS A 324 10.77 5.24 20.89
C HIS A 324 11.81 4.47 20.08
N GLU A 325 11.59 3.16 19.94
CA GLU A 325 12.48 2.22 19.27
C GLU A 325 11.87 1.82 17.92
N ALA A 326 12.57 2.13 16.83
CA ALA A 326 12.27 1.65 15.48
C ALA A 326 12.87 0.26 15.25
N THR A 327 12.18 -0.57 14.49
CA THR A 327 12.63 -1.91 14.10
C THR A 327 12.21 -2.22 12.67
N GLN A 328 13.13 -2.77 11.90
CA GLN A 328 12.94 -3.23 10.52
C GLN A 328 13.69 -4.53 10.28
N ILE A 329 13.36 -5.23 9.19
CA ILE A 329 14.03 -6.45 8.77
C ILE A 329 14.39 -6.37 7.28
N SER A 330 15.60 -6.75 6.95
CA SER A 330 16.17 -6.73 5.59
C SER A 330 16.41 -8.16 5.14
N HIS A 331 15.71 -8.58 4.09
CA HIS A 331 15.73 -9.97 3.58
C HIS A 331 15.29 -10.07 2.12
N SER A 332 15.48 -11.26 1.51
CA SER A 332 14.83 -11.61 0.24
C SER A 332 13.34 -11.93 0.50
N VAL A 333 12.44 -11.42 -0.33
CA VAL A 333 10.98 -11.59 -0.22
C VAL A 333 10.32 -11.84 -1.58
N PRO A 334 9.20 -12.59 -1.64
CA PRO A 334 8.34 -12.58 -2.81
C PRO A 334 7.72 -11.19 -3.04
N THR A 335 7.36 -10.89 -4.29
CA THR A 335 6.74 -9.61 -4.65
C THR A 335 5.23 -9.57 -4.35
N TYR A 336 4.60 -10.74 -4.18
CA TYR A 336 3.14 -10.95 -4.09
C TYR A 336 2.35 -10.42 -5.30
N ASP A 337 2.97 -10.34 -6.47
CA ASP A 337 2.24 -10.09 -7.73
C ASP A 337 1.36 -11.30 -8.09
N SER A 338 0.22 -11.06 -8.73
CA SER A 338 -0.80 -12.10 -8.96
C SER A 338 -0.25 -13.32 -9.70
N ASP A 339 0.61 -13.08 -10.68
CA ASP A 339 1.01 -14.04 -11.70
C ASP A 339 2.40 -14.66 -11.43
N VAL A 340 3.02 -14.31 -10.29
CA VAL A 340 4.33 -14.81 -9.83
C VAL A 340 4.14 -15.95 -8.82
N ASP A 341 4.97 -16.99 -8.86
CA ASP A 341 4.98 -18.02 -7.82
C ASP A 341 5.80 -17.55 -6.61
N ASP A 342 5.13 -17.29 -5.47
CA ASP A 342 5.80 -16.87 -4.23
C ASP A 342 6.73 -17.95 -3.65
N SER A 343 6.65 -19.21 -4.11
CA SER A 343 7.55 -20.29 -3.71
C SER A 343 8.87 -20.31 -4.49
N ASP A 344 8.90 -19.76 -5.72
CA ASP A 344 10.14 -19.65 -6.49
C ASP A 344 11.00 -18.48 -6.00
N ARG A 345 12.04 -18.82 -5.23
CA ARG A 345 13.04 -17.89 -4.72
C ARG A 345 13.85 -17.17 -5.79
N SER A 346 13.83 -17.60 -7.05
CA SER A 346 14.46 -16.87 -8.17
C SER A 346 13.76 -15.53 -8.44
N THR A 347 12.46 -15.44 -8.12
CA THR A 347 11.63 -14.24 -8.31
C THR A 347 11.71 -13.24 -7.14
N TRP A 348 12.42 -13.60 -6.06
CA TRP A 348 12.40 -12.83 -4.81
C TRP A 348 13.34 -11.62 -4.85
N VAL A 349 12.81 -10.47 -4.47
CA VAL A 349 13.54 -9.18 -4.41
C VAL A 349 14.17 -8.97 -3.03
N LYS A 350 15.28 -8.23 -2.96
CA LYS A 350 15.80 -7.73 -1.67
C LYS A 350 14.90 -6.59 -1.18
N ALA A 351 14.44 -6.64 0.07
CA ALA A 351 13.59 -5.60 0.65
C ALA A 351 13.88 -5.39 2.13
N THR A 352 13.74 -4.13 2.57
CA THR A 352 13.67 -3.76 3.98
C THR A 352 12.22 -3.53 4.36
N ARG A 353 11.67 -4.40 5.22
CA ARG A 353 10.30 -4.28 5.74
C ARG A 353 10.28 -3.48 7.04
N PHE A 354 9.30 -2.59 7.16
CA PHE A 354 8.98 -1.93 8.40
C PHE A 354 8.29 -2.89 9.39
N VAL A 355 8.80 -3.00 10.61
CA VAL A 355 8.21 -3.87 11.65
C VAL A 355 7.42 -3.05 12.67
N SER A 356 8.03 -2.03 13.27
CA SER A 356 7.33 -1.13 14.20
C SER A 356 8.19 0.07 14.59
N VAL A 357 7.56 1.14 15.06
CA VAL A 357 8.10 1.98 16.14
C VAL A 357 7.27 1.67 17.39
N LYS A 358 7.90 1.27 18.49
CA LYS A 358 7.23 1.07 19.79
C LYS A 358 7.85 1.99 20.84
N GLU A 359 7.03 2.44 21.78
CA GLU A 359 7.53 3.13 22.98
C GLU A 359 8.34 2.15 23.85
N ALA A 360 9.45 2.61 24.41
CA ALA A 360 10.30 1.86 25.34
C ALA A 360 10.35 2.56 26.70
N ILE A 361 10.41 1.78 27.78
CA ILE A 361 10.46 2.28 29.16
C ILE A 361 11.85 2.85 29.48
N ARG A 362 12.90 2.18 29.00
CA ARG A 362 14.32 2.57 29.17
C ARG A 362 15.05 2.46 27.83
N HIS A 363 15.99 3.37 27.60
CA HIS A 363 16.94 3.31 26.48
C HIS A 363 18.19 2.52 26.91
N ASP A 364 18.04 1.20 27.03
CA ASP A 364 19.14 0.28 27.33
C ASP A 364 19.06 -0.99 26.48
N ALA A 365 20.22 -1.64 26.29
CA ALA A 365 20.38 -2.80 25.41
C ALA A 365 19.45 -3.96 25.78
N GLU A 366 19.28 -4.25 27.08
CA GLU A 366 18.39 -5.28 27.59
C GLU A 366 16.92 -4.98 27.29
N SER A 367 16.49 -3.73 27.39
CA SER A 367 15.13 -3.29 27.10
C SER A 367 14.84 -3.31 25.59
N GLN A 368 15.79 -2.87 24.77
CA GLN A 368 15.74 -3.00 23.31
C GLN A 368 15.65 -4.48 22.89
N HIS A 369 16.46 -5.36 23.49
CA HIS A 369 16.45 -6.80 23.21
C HIS A 369 15.09 -7.43 23.55
N LYS A 370 14.55 -7.16 24.76
CA LYS A 370 13.24 -7.64 25.20
C LYS A 370 12.11 -7.12 24.30
N GLY A 371 12.17 -5.85 23.87
CA GLY A 371 11.21 -5.27 22.92
C GLY A 371 11.18 -6.01 21.58
N LYS A 372 12.36 -6.32 21.03
CA LYS A 372 12.53 -7.12 19.80
C LYS A 372 11.92 -8.53 19.93
N LEU A 373 12.20 -9.22 21.04
CA LEU A 373 11.65 -10.56 21.31
C LEU A 373 10.13 -10.54 21.54
N ALA A 374 9.59 -9.51 22.19
CA ALA A 374 8.14 -9.36 22.37
C ALA A 374 7.41 -9.17 21.03
N VAL A 375 7.99 -8.44 20.09
CA VAL A 375 7.47 -8.31 18.71
C VAL A 375 7.53 -9.65 17.96
N ALA A 376 8.61 -10.42 18.12
CA ALA A 376 8.73 -11.75 17.54
C ALA A 376 7.68 -12.74 18.08
N ALA A 377 7.36 -12.67 19.38
CA ALA A 377 6.29 -13.46 19.99
C ALA A 377 4.91 -13.05 19.45
N GLU A 378 4.63 -11.74 19.35
CA GLU A 378 3.39 -11.17 18.77
C GLU A 378 3.15 -11.67 17.34
N MET A 379 4.20 -11.71 16.49
CA MET A 379 4.13 -12.29 15.15
C MET A 379 3.82 -13.79 15.17
N THR A 380 4.53 -14.55 16.00
CA THR A 380 4.44 -16.02 16.07
C THR A 380 3.05 -16.47 16.51
N ASP A 381 2.51 -15.86 17.57
CA ASP A 381 1.14 -16.10 18.06
C ASP A 381 0.07 -15.73 17.01
N THR A 382 0.16 -14.51 16.45
CA THR A 382 -0.81 -14.02 15.46
C THR A 382 -0.88 -14.94 14.25
N TYR A 383 0.27 -15.44 13.77
CA TYR A 383 0.31 -16.36 12.64
C TYR A 383 -0.22 -17.75 13.02
N ASN A 384 0.24 -18.35 14.12
CA ASN A 384 -0.14 -19.71 14.52
C ASN A 384 -1.62 -19.85 14.90
N ARG A 385 -2.28 -18.78 15.37
CA ARG A 385 -3.72 -18.76 15.63
C ARG A 385 -4.58 -18.48 14.38
N SER A 386 -3.97 -18.22 13.23
CA SER A 386 -4.67 -17.85 11.99
C SER A 386 -4.92 -19.04 11.05
N PRO A 387 -5.99 -19.01 10.23
CA PRO A 387 -6.19 -19.96 9.14
C PRO A 387 -5.04 -20.01 8.13
N LEU A 388 -4.21 -18.95 8.05
CA LEU A 388 -3.08 -18.90 7.12
C LEU A 388 -1.99 -19.92 7.47
N ALA A 389 -1.77 -20.23 8.75
CA ALA A 389 -0.82 -21.28 9.14
C ALA A 389 -1.25 -22.68 8.67
N SER A 390 -2.57 -22.92 8.59
CA SER A 390 -3.15 -24.15 8.04
C SER A 390 -3.07 -24.19 6.50
N ILE A 391 -3.33 -23.06 5.84
CA ILE A 391 -3.20 -22.91 4.37
C ILE A 391 -1.73 -23.13 3.94
N ASP A 392 -0.77 -22.59 4.70
CA ASP A 392 0.66 -22.74 4.47
C ASP A 392 1.22 -24.08 4.97
N GLY A 393 0.37 -25.01 5.41
CA GLY A 393 0.72 -26.35 5.88
C GLY A 393 1.71 -26.41 7.05
N SER A 394 1.98 -25.29 7.74
CA SER A 394 3.12 -25.16 8.64
C SER A 394 2.94 -24.04 9.67
N GLN A 395 2.94 -24.40 10.95
CA GLN A 395 3.08 -23.43 12.04
C GLN A 395 4.52 -22.89 12.12
N MET A 396 4.66 -21.67 12.61
CA MET A 396 5.94 -21.07 12.98
C MET A 396 6.35 -21.60 14.36
N ARG A 397 7.43 -22.41 14.44
CA ARG A 397 7.93 -22.90 15.73
C ARG A 397 8.35 -21.72 16.62
N SER A 398 8.32 -21.93 17.94
CA SER A 398 8.91 -20.98 18.90
C SER A 398 10.35 -20.64 18.50
N LYS A 399 10.80 -19.43 18.86
CA LYS A 399 12.18 -18.95 18.64
C LYS A 399 12.66 -18.96 17.17
N THR A 400 11.74 -19.06 16.19
CA THR A 400 12.11 -19.00 14.76
C THR A 400 12.78 -17.66 14.40
N PHE A 401 12.36 -16.55 15.02
CA PHE A 401 12.89 -15.21 14.75
C PHE A 401 14.40 -15.09 15.06
N SER A 402 14.83 -15.43 16.28
CA SER A 402 16.24 -15.40 16.72
C SER A 402 17.09 -16.34 15.89
N ARG A 403 16.63 -17.59 15.69
CA ARG A 403 17.29 -18.61 14.84
C ARG A 403 17.49 -18.17 13.39
N LYS A 404 16.54 -17.41 12.81
CA LYS A 404 16.61 -16.93 11.41
C LYS A 404 17.28 -15.56 11.24
N GLN A 405 17.63 -14.86 12.31
CA GLN A 405 18.45 -13.66 12.23
C GLN A 405 19.90 -14.04 11.83
N LEU A 406 20.43 -13.45 10.75
CA LEU A 406 21.81 -13.65 10.26
C LEU A 406 22.77 -12.51 10.63
N GLY A 407 22.26 -11.48 11.28
CA GLY A 407 23.02 -10.30 11.64
C GLY A 407 22.15 -9.13 12.08
N GLN A 408 22.78 -8.01 12.37
CA GLN A 408 22.11 -6.82 12.86
C GLN A 408 22.80 -5.52 12.41
N CYS A 409 22.03 -4.51 12.02
CA CYS A 409 22.52 -3.14 11.83
C CYS A 409 21.96 -2.21 12.92
N LYS A 410 22.85 -1.48 13.59
CA LYS A 410 22.60 -0.41 14.55
C LYS A 410 23.75 0.60 14.43
N ASP A 411 23.72 1.63 15.25
CA ASP A 411 24.81 2.60 15.38
C ASP A 411 25.97 2.03 16.19
N HIS A 412 27.17 2.62 16.03
CA HIS A 412 28.40 2.20 16.73
C HIS A 412 28.47 2.71 18.18
N ALA A 413 27.37 2.60 18.91
CA ALA A 413 27.26 2.95 20.33
C ALA A 413 27.44 1.71 21.23
N ALA A 414 27.80 1.92 22.49
CA ALA A 414 28.18 0.83 23.41
C ALA A 414 27.00 -0.10 23.78
N ASP A 415 25.80 0.47 23.89
CA ASP A 415 24.53 -0.23 24.01
C ASP A 415 24.19 -1.01 22.74
N GLY A 416 24.43 -0.44 21.56
CA GLY A 416 24.24 -1.11 20.27
C GLY A 416 25.09 -2.37 20.10
N VAL A 417 26.38 -2.29 20.48
CA VAL A 417 27.30 -3.44 20.53
C VAL A 417 26.85 -4.46 21.58
N LYS A 418 26.39 -4.00 22.75
CA LYS A 418 25.87 -4.88 23.82
C LYS A 418 24.61 -5.63 23.38
N GLU A 419 23.67 -4.98 22.68
CA GLU A 419 22.45 -5.63 22.17
C GLU A 419 22.74 -6.61 21.03
N TRP A 420 23.72 -6.30 20.17
CA TRP A 420 24.22 -7.28 19.19
C TRP A 420 24.77 -8.53 19.87
N ALA A 421 25.58 -8.37 20.93
CA ALA A 421 26.13 -9.51 21.68
C ALA A 421 25.04 -10.34 22.37
N LEU A 422 24.03 -9.70 22.97
CA LEU A 422 22.84 -10.39 23.51
C LEU A 422 22.12 -11.18 22.41
N ALA A 423 21.91 -10.58 21.23
CA ALA A 423 21.20 -11.22 20.12
C ALA A 423 21.98 -12.37 19.45
N ALA A 424 23.32 -12.30 19.42
CA ALA A 424 24.16 -13.40 19.00
C ALA A 424 24.03 -14.61 19.94
N ALA A 425 24.11 -14.36 21.25
CA ALA A 425 23.96 -15.39 22.27
C ALA A 425 22.55 -16.00 22.31
N GLU A 426 21.51 -15.17 22.14
CA GLU A 426 20.11 -15.58 22.04
C GLU A 426 19.92 -16.55 20.86
N LYS A 427 20.46 -16.21 19.68
CA LYS A 427 20.45 -17.10 18.51
C LYS A 427 21.17 -18.42 18.79
N GLU A 428 22.41 -18.38 19.30
CA GLU A 428 23.19 -19.59 19.53
C GLU A 428 22.46 -20.55 20.49
N ARG A 429 21.92 -20.00 21.59
CA ARG A 429 21.12 -20.77 22.55
C ARG A 429 19.87 -21.37 21.89
N ASP A 430 19.12 -20.60 21.11
CA ASP A 430 17.88 -21.05 20.49
C ASP A 430 18.10 -22.07 19.35
N VAL A 431 19.23 -22.02 18.65
CA VAL A 431 19.63 -23.09 17.72
C VAL A 431 20.01 -24.35 18.50
N LYS A 432 20.78 -24.23 19.59
CA LYS A 432 21.14 -25.39 20.44
C LYS A 432 19.92 -26.04 21.09
N GLU A 433 18.93 -25.27 21.51
CA GLU A 433 17.66 -25.78 22.04
C GLU A 433 16.87 -26.56 20.98
N LEU A 434 16.78 -26.06 19.74
CA LEU A 434 16.17 -26.82 18.64
C LEU A 434 16.88 -28.15 18.40
N LEU A 435 18.21 -28.12 18.28
CA LEU A 435 19.00 -29.32 18.00
C LEU A 435 18.95 -30.29 19.19
N ALA A 436 18.79 -29.77 20.42
CA ALA A 436 18.49 -30.58 21.59
C ALA A 436 17.13 -31.28 21.48
N GLU A 437 16.05 -30.58 21.10
CA GLU A 437 14.73 -31.20 20.88
C GLU A 437 14.78 -32.30 19.79
N GLU A 438 15.45 -32.02 18.67
CA GLU A 438 15.51 -32.92 17.51
C GLU A 438 16.52 -34.08 17.67
N ALA A 439 17.47 -33.96 18.59
CA ALA A 439 18.29 -35.08 19.06
C ALA A 439 17.57 -35.88 20.15
N TYR A 440 16.97 -35.22 21.14
CA TYR A 440 16.26 -35.84 22.26
C TYR A 440 15.07 -36.68 21.81
N SER A 441 14.40 -36.31 20.72
CA SER A 441 13.31 -37.12 20.12
C SER A 441 13.75 -38.50 19.59
N LYS A 442 15.07 -38.77 19.53
CA LYS A 442 15.68 -40.03 19.08
C LYS A 442 16.39 -40.78 20.22
N VAL A 443 16.30 -40.28 21.44
CA VAL A 443 16.93 -40.86 22.64
C VAL A 443 16.05 -41.96 23.21
N ASP A 444 16.64 -43.07 23.60
CA ASP A 444 15.94 -44.20 24.20
C ASP A 444 15.79 -44.05 25.73
N ALA A 445 14.87 -44.84 26.31
CA ALA A 445 14.63 -44.81 27.75
C ALA A 445 15.87 -45.18 28.59
N ARG A 446 16.79 -45.98 28.03
CA ARG A 446 18.05 -46.33 28.68
C ARG A 446 18.99 -45.13 28.79
N THR A 447 19.22 -44.39 27.70
CA THR A 447 20.08 -43.20 27.73
C THR A 447 19.54 -42.12 28.69
N ILE A 448 18.22 -42.02 28.85
CA ILE A 448 17.60 -41.15 29.87
C ILE A 448 17.93 -41.64 31.29
N LEU A 449 17.77 -42.93 31.58
CA LEU A 449 18.13 -43.52 32.88
C LEU A 449 19.64 -43.39 33.17
N ASP A 450 20.49 -43.69 32.20
CA ASP A 450 21.94 -43.58 32.31
C ASP A 450 22.36 -42.11 32.59
N ALA A 451 21.66 -41.12 32.02
CA ALA A 451 21.88 -39.70 32.34
C ALA A 451 21.44 -39.32 33.77
N VAL A 452 20.35 -39.92 34.29
CA VAL A 452 19.92 -39.72 35.69
C VAL A 452 20.93 -40.34 36.67
N PHE A 453 21.43 -41.55 36.39
CA PHE A 453 22.45 -42.21 37.20
C PHE A 453 23.85 -41.57 37.07
N SER A 454 24.11 -40.82 35.99
CA SER A 454 25.36 -40.08 35.79
C SER A 454 25.38 -38.70 36.45
N LEU A 455 24.27 -38.22 37.03
CA LEU A 455 24.23 -36.92 37.72
C LEU A 455 25.19 -36.90 38.90
N THR A 456 26.16 -35.99 38.88
CA THR A 456 26.96 -35.68 40.07
C THR A 456 26.19 -34.76 41.02
N GLU A 457 26.44 -34.86 42.33
CA GLU A 457 25.89 -33.92 43.31
C GLU A 457 26.28 -32.46 43.00
N ALA A 458 27.45 -32.24 42.37
CA ALA A 458 27.88 -30.92 41.93
C ALA A 458 26.99 -30.34 40.80
N GLU A 459 26.52 -31.17 39.86
CA GLU A 459 25.58 -30.76 38.81
C GLU A 459 24.18 -30.51 39.36
N VAL A 460 23.70 -31.34 40.29
CA VAL A 460 22.44 -31.13 41.00
C VAL A 460 22.50 -29.82 41.81
N GLN A 461 23.58 -29.60 42.56
CA GLN A 461 23.81 -28.39 43.34
C GLN A 461 23.94 -27.13 42.47
N LEU A 462 24.53 -27.25 41.27
CA LEU A 462 24.59 -26.17 40.29
C LEU A 462 23.21 -25.84 39.70
N ALA A 463 22.36 -26.85 39.48
CA ALA A 463 21.03 -26.68 38.91
C ALA A 463 20.02 -26.04 39.89
N ILE A 464 20.08 -26.38 41.17
CA ILE A 464 19.18 -25.84 42.22
C ILE A 464 19.67 -24.52 42.84
N GLY A 465 20.91 -24.11 42.55
CA GLY A 465 21.54 -22.93 43.15
C GLY A 465 22.09 -23.18 44.56
N LYS A 466 22.63 -22.13 45.20
CA LYS A 466 23.33 -22.23 46.49
C LYS A 466 22.42 -22.29 47.73
N GLU A 467 21.13 -22.04 47.57
CA GLU A 467 20.18 -21.85 48.69
C GLU A 467 19.42 -23.13 49.07
N ARG A 468 19.58 -24.21 48.31
CA ARG A 468 19.01 -25.55 48.60
C ARG A 468 20.13 -26.57 48.64
N GLU A 469 20.08 -27.50 49.59
CA GLU A 469 20.99 -28.64 49.65
C GLU A 469 20.60 -29.70 48.60
N SER A 470 21.57 -30.31 47.92
CA SER A 470 21.31 -31.32 46.89
C SER A 470 20.56 -32.57 47.40
N GLY A 471 20.69 -32.88 48.70
CA GLY A 471 19.92 -33.93 49.38
C GLY A 471 18.42 -33.64 49.51
N SER A 472 17.99 -32.38 49.37
CA SER A 472 16.57 -31.96 49.39
C SER A 472 15.83 -32.18 48.05
N VAL A 473 16.55 -32.61 47.01
CA VAL A 473 16.04 -32.69 45.63
C VAL A 473 15.38 -34.05 45.41
N SER A 474 14.07 -34.03 45.13
CA SER A 474 13.28 -35.26 44.90
C SER A 474 13.76 -36.04 43.68
N TRP A 475 13.45 -37.35 43.61
CA TRP A 475 13.80 -38.16 42.44
C TRP A 475 13.21 -37.62 41.12
N ALA A 476 11.96 -37.12 41.15
CA ALA A 476 11.35 -36.50 39.97
C ALA A 476 12.10 -35.23 39.53
N GLU A 477 12.48 -34.38 40.48
CA GLU A 477 13.26 -33.16 40.22
C GLU A 477 14.69 -33.49 39.73
N ARG A 478 15.31 -34.56 40.24
CA ARG A 478 16.58 -35.10 39.69
C ARG A 478 16.41 -35.61 38.25
N VAL A 479 15.29 -36.26 37.93
CA VAL A 479 14.97 -36.65 36.54
C VAL A 479 14.82 -35.43 35.64
N ASP A 480 14.16 -34.35 36.10
CA ASP A 480 14.05 -33.11 35.32
C ASP A 480 15.40 -32.38 35.13
N ILE A 481 16.26 -32.37 36.15
CA ILE A 481 17.64 -31.86 36.04
C ILE A 481 18.46 -32.69 35.05
N ALA A 482 18.38 -34.02 35.12
CA ALA A 482 19.03 -34.92 34.16
C ALA A 482 18.53 -34.66 32.73
N ASN A 483 17.22 -34.54 32.54
CA ASN A 483 16.61 -34.25 31.24
C ASN A 483 17.07 -32.89 30.68
N ALA A 484 17.18 -31.86 31.53
CA ALA A 484 17.67 -30.54 31.14
C ALA A 484 19.16 -30.55 30.73
N LEU A 485 20.01 -31.23 31.51
CA LEU A 485 21.44 -31.36 31.22
C LEU A 485 21.70 -32.26 30.00
N LEU A 486 20.98 -33.37 29.86
CA LEU A 486 21.04 -34.25 28.69
C LEU A 486 20.64 -33.50 27.41
N LYS A 487 19.52 -32.75 27.43
CA LYS A 487 19.13 -31.87 26.31
C LYS A 487 20.23 -30.86 26.00
N LYS A 488 20.76 -30.14 27.00
CA LYS A 488 21.85 -29.17 26.82
C LYS A 488 23.09 -29.80 26.16
N LYS A 489 23.48 -31.00 26.60
CA LYS A 489 24.61 -31.76 26.03
C LYS A 489 24.32 -32.17 24.58
N LEU A 490 23.18 -32.79 24.30
CA LEU A 490 22.78 -33.20 22.96
C LEU A 490 22.70 -32.02 21.98
N GLY A 491 22.18 -30.88 22.42
CA GLY A 491 22.14 -29.64 21.63
C GLY A 491 23.53 -29.08 21.34
N HIS A 492 24.46 -29.14 22.31
CA HIS A 492 25.87 -28.79 22.10
C HIS A 492 26.56 -29.76 21.11
N ASP A 493 26.40 -31.07 21.30
CA ASP A 493 27.02 -32.10 20.47
C ASP A 493 26.50 -32.03 19.02
N ALA A 494 25.20 -31.79 18.83
CA ALA A 494 24.59 -31.59 17.51
C ALA A 494 25.02 -30.27 16.87
N TYR A 495 25.11 -29.17 17.63
CA TYR A 495 25.59 -27.87 17.13
C TYR A 495 27.05 -27.94 16.68
N ALA A 496 27.91 -28.65 17.40
CA ALA A 496 29.30 -28.89 17.01
C ALA A 496 29.42 -29.69 15.71
N LYS A 497 28.52 -30.66 15.50
CA LYS A 497 28.41 -31.52 14.31
C LYS A 497 27.68 -30.89 13.12
N LEU A 498 27.28 -29.61 13.20
CA LEU A 498 26.72 -28.93 12.03
C LEU A 498 27.76 -28.80 10.91
N GLU A 499 27.37 -29.12 9.68
CA GLU A 499 28.22 -29.07 8.49
C GLU A 499 27.56 -28.28 7.35
N GLY A 500 28.35 -27.93 6.33
CA GLY A 500 27.89 -27.28 5.10
C GLY A 500 27.02 -26.02 5.31
N GLN A 501 26.02 -25.86 4.44
CA GLN A 501 25.13 -24.70 4.45
C GLN A 501 24.31 -24.54 5.74
N GLU A 502 24.06 -25.62 6.49
CA GLU A 502 23.36 -25.53 7.76
C GLU A 502 24.24 -24.87 8.83
N LYS A 503 25.52 -25.28 8.92
CA LYS A 503 26.53 -24.61 9.76
C LYS A 503 26.66 -23.13 9.38
N ASP A 504 26.75 -22.84 8.09
CA ASP A 504 26.90 -21.48 7.55
C ASP A 504 25.73 -20.55 7.91
N LEU A 505 24.49 -21.05 8.04
CA LEU A 505 23.34 -20.22 8.44
C LEU A 505 23.17 -20.13 9.96
N ASN A 506 23.41 -21.24 10.68
CA ASN A 506 23.18 -21.33 12.12
C ASN A 506 24.27 -20.60 12.93
N THR A 507 25.51 -20.55 12.45
CA THR A 507 26.62 -19.86 13.13
C THR A 507 26.77 -18.37 12.75
N LEU A 508 26.19 -17.94 11.63
CA LEU A 508 26.36 -16.59 11.08
C LEU A 508 25.58 -15.52 11.85
N PHE A 509 26.28 -14.49 12.34
CA PHE A 509 25.66 -13.33 13.00
C PHE A 509 26.47 -12.01 12.84
N ILE A 510 26.42 -11.40 11.65
CA ILE A 510 27.23 -10.21 11.32
C ILE A 510 26.68 -8.94 11.96
N PHE A 511 27.55 -8.13 12.56
CA PHE A 511 27.26 -6.73 12.87
C PHE A 511 27.56 -5.85 11.64
N GLY A 512 26.58 -5.07 11.20
CA GLY A 512 26.72 -4.20 10.02
C GLY A 512 27.25 -2.80 10.34
N GLY A 513 26.63 -2.15 11.33
CA GLY A 513 27.03 -0.81 11.76
C GLY A 513 26.65 0.31 10.78
N CYS A 514 25.85 1.29 11.23
CA CYS A 514 25.41 2.42 10.40
C CYS A 514 26.59 3.25 9.86
N CYS A 515 26.75 3.30 8.54
CA CYS A 515 27.79 4.10 7.89
C CYS A 515 27.73 5.59 8.26
N SER A 516 26.54 6.17 8.36
CA SER A 516 26.35 7.58 8.77
C SER A 516 26.99 7.89 10.13
N HIS A 517 26.91 6.95 11.08
CA HIS A 517 27.53 7.07 12.39
C HIS A 517 29.05 6.79 12.38
N LYS A 518 29.56 5.99 11.44
CA LYS A 518 31.01 5.79 11.25
C LYS A 518 31.68 7.11 10.83
N ASP A 519 31.09 7.82 9.87
CA ASP A 519 31.57 9.15 9.44
C ASP A 519 31.41 10.23 10.52
N LEU A 520 30.27 10.26 11.22
CA LEU A 520 30.07 11.20 12.33
C LEU A 520 31.14 11.01 13.44
N ASN A 521 31.42 9.76 13.82
CA ASN A 521 32.43 9.45 14.81
C ASN A 521 33.86 9.72 14.31
N ALA A 522 34.14 9.50 13.01
CA ALA A 522 35.43 9.86 12.42
C ALA A 522 35.63 11.39 12.34
N PHE A 523 34.59 12.14 11.99
CA PHE A 523 34.60 13.61 12.04
C PHE A 523 34.90 14.11 13.46
N LYS A 524 34.24 13.56 14.48
CA LYS A 524 34.54 13.85 15.89
C LYS A 524 36.02 13.61 16.21
N TYR A 525 36.53 12.43 15.89
CA TYR A 525 37.94 12.08 16.15
C TYR A 525 38.92 13.03 15.42
N GLY A 526 38.52 13.59 14.27
CA GLY A 526 39.23 14.68 13.60
C GLY A 526 39.25 15.97 14.42
N THR A 527 38.09 16.43 14.89
CA THR A 527 38.01 17.63 15.75
C THR A 527 38.70 17.44 17.11
N ASP A 528 38.72 16.23 17.66
CA ASP A 528 39.54 15.87 18.83
C ASP A 528 41.04 16.00 18.53
N GLY A 529 41.48 15.59 17.34
CA GLY A 529 42.85 15.76 16.86
C GLY A 529 43.27 17.22 16.78
N VAL A 530 42.40 18.08 16.23
CA VAL A 530 42.58 19.54 16.20
C VAL A 530 42.62 20.14 17.61
N ALA A 531 41.72 19.73 18.50
CA ALA A 531 41.73 20.18 19.90
C ALA A 531 43.00 19.77 20.66
N VAL A 532 43.60 18.62 20.32
CA VAL A 532 44.91 18.18 20.84
C VAL A 532 46.06 19.02 20.25
N LEU A 533 46.01 19.40 18.97
CA LEU A 533 47.00 20.29 18.36
C LEU A 533 47.01 21.66 19.06
N TRP A 534 45.85 22.29 19.26
CA TRP A 534 45.76 23.57 19.98
C TRP A 534 46.30 23.46 21.41
N LYS A 535 45.93 22.41 22.16
CA LYS A 535 46.42 22.15 23.52
C LYS A 535 47.93 21.83 23.59
N SER A 536 48.58 21.54 22.46
CA SER A 536 50.02 21.28 22.42
C SER A 536 50.90 22.53 22.37
N GLY A 537 50.31 23.71 22.12
CA GLY A 537 51.04 24.99 22.07
C GLY A 537 52.08 25.11 20.95
N ARG A 538 51.98 24.28 19.90
CA ARG A 538 52.95 24.22 18.79
C ARG A 538 52.75 25.29 17.71
N LEU A 539 51.55 25.86 17.61
CA LEU A 539 51.23 26.91 16.64
C LEU A 539 51.47 28.29 17.23
N THR A 540 51.90 29.24 16.40
CA THR A 540 52.09 30.65 16.76
C THR A 540 50.75 31.39 16.83
N THR A 541 49.76 30.98 16.04
CA THR A 541 48.38 31.44 16.20
C THR A 541 47.83 31.00 17.57
N PRO A 542 47.31 31.93 18.40
CA PRO A 542 46.73 31.58 19.69
C PRO A 542 45.54 30.61 19.58
N GLN A 543 45.36 29.75 20.59
CA GLN A 543 44.24 28.79 20.65
C GLN A 543 42.86 29.46 20.45
N PRO A 544 41.85 28.75 19.90
CA PRO A 544 40.54 29.31 19.65
C PRO A 544 39.88 29.95 20.88
N THR A 545 39.38 31.17 20.70
CA THR A 545 38.70 31.98 21.72
C THR A 545 37.57 31.20 22.40
N LEU A 546 37.53 31.19 23.74
CA LEU A 546 36.42 30.63 24.52
C LEU A 546 35.09 31.31 24.15
N LEU A 547 34.07 30.49 23.90
CA LEU A 547 32.70 30.90 23.54
C LEU A 547 31.71 30.49 24.65
N PRO A 548 31.80 31.11 25.84
CA PRO A 548 30.96 30.80 27.00
C PRO A 548 29.48 31.13 26.76
N ASN A 549 28.59 30.52 27.56
CA ASN A 549 27.22 31.03 27.70
C ASN A 549 27.22 32.29 28.60
N LYS A 550 26.13 33.06 28.61
CA LYS A 550 26.03 34.34 29.34
C LYS A 550 26.40 34.25 30.83
N LEU A 551 26.03 33.15 31.50
CA LEU A 551 26.30 32.94 32.92
C LEU A 551 27.79 32.66 33.14
N LEU A 552 28.37 31.72 32.39
CA LEU A 552 29.82 31.44 32.45
C LEU A 552 30.66 32.67 32.08
N ASP A 553 30.24 33.45 31.07
CA ASP A 553 30.91 34.67 30.63
C ASP A 553 30.92 35.75 31.73
N SER A 554 29.83 35.86 32.50
CA SER A 554 29.80 36.74 33.67
C SER A 554 30.74 36.28 34.81
N ILE A 555 30.85 34.97 35.07
CA ILE A 555 31.80 34.41 36.05
C ILE A 555 33.26 34.63 35.62
N ILE A 556 33.55 34.47 34.32
CA ILE A 556 34.87 34.76 33.75
C ILE A 556 35.17 36.27 33.83
N SER A 557 34.20 37.12 33.48
CA SER A 557 34.33 38.60 33.49
C SER A 557 34.50 39.19 34.90
N LEU A 558 34.00 38.54 35.95
CA LEU A 558 34.22 38.94 37.34
C LEU A 558 35.70 38.84 37.77
N GLY A 559 36.53 38.08 37.05
CA GLY A 559 37.97 38.00 37.31
C GLY A 559 38.26 37.60 38.76
N SER A 560 39.19 38.30 39.42
CA SER A 560 39.55 38.03 40.83
C SER A 560 38.37 38.03 41.80
N LYS A 561 37.25 38.71 41.49
CA LYS A 561 36.05 38.80 42.34
C LYS A 561 35.19 37.53 42.34
N ALA A 562 35.38 36.63 41.40
CA ALA A 562 34.74 35.31 41.42
C ALA A 562 35.65 34.29 42.12
N GLY A 563 35.08 33.39 42.92
CA GLY A 563 35.82 32.30 43.56
C GLY A 563 36.64 31.48 42.57
N VAL A 564 37.82 31.01 42.98
CA VAL A 564 38.78 30.34 42.08
C VAL A 564 38.14 29.11 41.42
N ASP A 565 37.44 28.28 42.20
CA ASP A 565 36.74 27.09 41.71
C ASP A 565 35.59 27.43 40.75
N ALA A 566 34.85 28.51 41.00
CA ALA A 566 33.78 28.97 40.10
C ALA A 566 34.35 29.40 38.74
N ARG A 567 35.49 30.10 38.71
CA ARG A 567 36.20 30.47 37.47
C ARG A 567 36.77 29.27 36.73
N LEU A 568 37.39 28.33 37.43
CA LEU A 568 37.89 27.09 36.82
C LEU A 568 36.74 26.31 36.19
N LYS A 569 35.66 26.06 36.95
CA LYS A 569 34.45 25.41 36.44
C LYS A 569 33.87 26.15 35.22
N ALA A 570 33.83 27.48 35.24
CA ALA A 570 33.34 28.27 34.11
C ALA A 570 34.25 28.20 32.87
N MET A 571 35.58 28.08 33.04
CA MET A 571 36.51 27.84 31.94
C MET A 571 36.43 26.40 31.42
N ASP A 572 36.36 25.41 32.31
CA ASP A 572 36.27 23.98 31.96
C ASP A 572 34.94 23.65 31.24
N MET A 573 33.84 24.32 31.61
CA MET A 573 32.53 24.24 30.92
C MET A 573 32.45 25.14 29.66
N SER A 574 33.50 25.90 29.33
CA SER A 574 33.53 26.78 28.15
C SER A 574 34.24 26.13 26.98
N THR A 575 33.46 25.77 25.96
CA THR A 575 33.96 25.27 24.66
C THR A 575 34.41 26.42 23.73
N SER A 576 35.31 26.15 22.79
CA SER A 576 35.78 27.08 21.76
C SER A 576 35.79 26.47 20.35
N GLY A 577 36.30 27.22 19.37
CA GLY A 577 36.65 26.70 18.05
C GLY A 577 35.48 26.49 17.07
N GLY A 578 35.83 25.97 15.90
CA GLY A 578 34.91 25.75 14.77
C GLY A 578 33.63 24.98 15.12
N PRO A 579 33.69 23.87 15.87
CA PRO A 579 32.48 23.12 16.25
C PRO A 579 31.52 23.94 17.11
N LYS A 580 32.01 24.69 18.10
CA LYS A 580 31.17 25.57 18.93
C LYS A 580 30.64 26.75 18.13
N PHE A 581 31.44 27.32 17.23
CA PHE A 581 31.01 28.40 16.36
C PHE A 581 29.81 27.99 15.48
N VAL A 582 29.86 26.86 14.77
CA VAL A 582 28.73 26.43 13.93
C VAL A 582 27.53 25.90 14.73
N SER A 583 27.74 25.49 15.98
CA SER A 583 26.65 25.25 16.94
C SER A 583 25.93 26.56 17.28
N LEU A 584 26.66 27.63 17.63
CA LEU A 584 26.06 28.93 17.94
C LEU A 584 25.45 29.62 16.71
N LEU A 585 26.10 29.54 15.54
CA LEU A 585 25.55 30.06 14.29
C LEU A 585 24.29 29.29 13.88
N GLY A 586 24.23 27.99 14.17
CA GLY A 586 23.01 27.19 14.13
C GLY A 586 21.96 27.66 15.15
N ALA A 587 22.32 27.93 16.41
CA ALA A 587 21.41 28.44 17.43
C ALA A 587 20.74 29.78 17.01
N ILE A 588 21.45 30.61 16.24
CA ILE A 588 20.90 31.83 15.64
C ILE A 588 20.00 31.49 14.44
N PHE A 589 20.52 30.87 13.37
CA PHE A 589 19.84 30.74 12.07
C PHE A 589 18.92 29.51 11.92
N ARG A 590 19.00 28.55 12.84
CA ARG A 590 18.28 27.26 12.85
C ARG A 590 17.82 26.87 14.27
N ASN A 591 17.35 27.84 15.06
CA ASN A 591 16.99 27.60 16.47
C ASN A 591 15.98 26.44 16.64
N LYS A 592 16.14 25.71 17.75
CA LYS A 592 15.32 24.54 18.16
C LYS A 592 13.88 24.92 18.54
N ASP A 593 13.65 26.17 18.94
CA ASP A 593 12.33 26.79 19.10
C ASP A 593 11.90 27.42 17.78
N ASP A 594 10.78 26.96 17.19
CA ASP A 594 10.29 27.42 15.89
C ASP A 594 9.68 28.85 15.91
N LYS A 595 9.73 29.54 17.07
CA LYS A 595 9.33 30.94 17.25
C LYS A 595 10.50 31.90 17.53
N LYS A 596 11.73 31.42 17.68
CA LYS A 596 12.92 32.21 18.03
C LYS A 596 14.01 32.04 16.99
N GLY A 597 14.89 33.04 16.83
CA GLY A 597 16.03 32.99 15.91
C GLY A 597 15.78 33.69 14.58
N TYR A 598 16.70 33.48 13.64
CA TYR A 598 16.79 34.18 12.35
C TYR A 598 16.32 33.33 11.15
N GLN A 599 15.57 32.23 11.36
CA GLN A 599 15.28 31.21 10.35
C GLN A 599 14.73 31.77 9.03
N HIS A 600 13.85 32.77 9.08
CA HIS A 600 13.29 33.42 7.89
C HIS A 600 13.96 34.77 7.58
N ALA A 601 14.15 35.64 8.57
CA ALA A 601 14.74 36.97 8.37
C ALA A 601 16.21 36.89 7.93
N GLY A 602 17.00 36.04 8.60
CA GLY A 602 18.39 35.78 8.22
C GLY A 602 18.52 34.98 6.94
N GLN A 603 17.55 34.12 6.60
CA GLN A 603 17.50 33.50 5.27
C GLN A 603 17.34 34.56 4.17
N ALA A 604 16.38 35.46 4.32
CA ALA A 604 16.10 36.50 3.32
C ALA A 604 17.31 37.43 3.14
N LEU A 605 17.97 37.84 4.23
CA LEU A 605 19.15 38.70 4.18
C LEU A 605 20.38 37.99 3.62
N VAL A 606 20.72 36.77 4.08
CA VAL A 606 21.85 36.01 3.50
C VAL A 606 21.62 35.75 2.00
N GLN A 607 20.41 35.39 1.58
CA GLN A 607 20.10 35.21 0.15
C GLN A 607 20.13 36.52 -0.64
N SER A 608 19.83 37.67 -0.02
CA SER A 608 19.98 39.00 -0.64
C SER A 608 21.45 39.34 -0.86
N TYR A 609 22.28 39.27 0.19
CA TYR A 609 23.71 39.59 0.09
C TYR A 609 24.46 38.63 -0.84
N LYS A 610 24.12 37.34 -0.85
CA LYS A 610 24.70 36.38 -1.82
C LYS A 610 24.35 36.76 -3.27
N ARG A 611 23.11 37.18 -3.55
CA ARG A 611 22.72 37.66 -4.88
C ARG A 611 23.50 38.90 -5.27
N GLU A 612 23.63 39.84 -4.35
CA GLU A 612 24.31 41.14 -4.55
C GLU A 612 25.81 40.98 -4.81
N LEU A 613 26.51 40.17 -4.01
CA LEU A 613 27.97 40.00 -4.07
C LEU A 613 28.43 38.92 -5.05
N HIS A 614 27.58 37.92 -5.34
CA HIS A 614 27.98 36.70 -6.04
C HIS A 614 27.01 36.24 -7.15
N GLY A 615 25.92 36.97 -7.43
CA GLY A 615 25.00 36.68 -8.53
C GLY A 615 23.95 35.60 -8.24
N ASP A 616 23.09 35.34 -9.22
CA ASP A 616 21.97 34.40 -9.08
C ASP A 616 22.42 32.93 -8.91
N ASP A 617 23.62 32.56 -9.37
CA ASP A 617 24.18 31.21 -9.16
C ASP A 617 24.59 30.94 -7.70
N ALA A 618 24.78 31.99 -6.89
CA ALA A 618 25.02 31.86 -5.45
C ALA A 618 23.74 31.57 -4.65
N ILE A 619 22.56 31.66 -5.27
CA ILE A 619 21.26 31.49 -4.59
C ILE A 619 20.97 30.00 -4.36
N SER A 620 21.38 29.56 -3.18
CA SER A 620 21.04 28.25 -2.62
C SER A 620 19.72 28.32 -1.83
N TYR A 621 18.83 27.33 -2.01
CA TYR A 621 17.69 27.10 -1.13
C TYR A 621 18.10 26.59 0.27
N ALA A 622 19.35 26.16 0.45
CA ALA A 622 19.93 25.81 1.74
C ALA A 622 20.62 27.03 2.37
N ASN A 623 20.06 27.49 3.49
CA ASN A 623 20.79 28.23 4.54
C ASN A 623 21.76 27.26 5.25
N ILE A 624 22.53 27.78 6.20
CA ILE A 624 23.33 26.99 7.15
C ILE A 624 22.59 25.74 7.66
N ALA A 625 23.38 24.67 7.77
CA ALA A 625 22.91 23.36 8.17
C ALA A 625 22.37 23.35 9.61
N ASP A 626 21.47 22.41 9.87
CA ASP A 626 20.73 22.28 11.12
C ASP A 626 21.56 21.55 12.20
N THR A 627 22.60 22.24 12.70
CA THR A 627 23.54 21.75 13.72
C THR A 627 22.90 21.51 15.09
N ASN A 628 21.78 22.20 15.40
CA ASN A 628 21.05 22.05 16.68
C ASN A 628 20.23 20.75 16.80
N ASN A 629 19.95 20.08 15.68
CA ASN A 629 19.19 18.82 15.66
C ASN A 629 20.10 17.64 15.25
N THR A 630 21.41 17.75 15.51
CA THR A 630 22.44 16.69 15.41
C THR A 630 22.41 15.91 14.10
N ARG A 631 22.03 16.56 12.99
CA ARG A 631 21.96 15.88 11.69
C ARG A 631 23.36 15.51 11.23
N PHE A 632 23.54 14.31 10.67
CA PHE A 632 24.81 13.92 10.04
C PHE A 632 25.33 15.00 9.09
N GLN A 633 26.65 15.19 9.10
CA GLN A 633 27.34 16.17 8.25
C GLN A 633 26.99 17.65 8.51
N SER A 634 26.08 17.98 9.43
CA SER A 634 25.63 19.37 9.63
C SER A 634 26.78 20.29 10.05
N THR A 635 27.62 19.86 10.98
CA THR A 635 28.78 20.63 11.49
C THR A 635 29.78 20.96 10.37
N GLY A 636 30.12 19.98 9.52
CA GLY A 636 31.01 20.19 8.37
C GLY A 636 30.34 21.02 7.27
N LYS A 637 29.06 20.78 6.94
CA LYS A 637 28.32 21.55 5.94
C LYS A 637 28.12 23.01 6.36
N ALA A 638 27.93 23.27 7.65
CA ALA A 638 27.90 24.61 8.21
C ALA A 638 29.25 25.32 8.10
N ALA A 639 30.37 24.61 8.29
CA ALA A 639 31.71 25.16 8.07
C ALA A 639 31.97 25.49 6.59
N VAL A 640 31.61 24.58 5.66
CA VAL A 640 31.69 24.83 4.21
C VAL A 640 30.86 26.05 3.80
N GLU A 641 29.60 26.10 4.21
CA GLU A 641 28.67 27.21 3.93
C GLU A 641 29.18 28.54 4.50
N TYR A 642 29.65 28.57 5.75
CA TYR A 642 30.16 29.80 6.36
C TYR A 642 31.46 30.28 5.71
N VAL A 643 32.46 29.42 5.51
CA VAL A 643 33.74 29.80 4.88
C VAL A 643 33.54 30.24 3.43
N THR A 644 32.48 29.79 2.75
CA THR A 644 32.15 30.25 1.39
C THR A 644 31.54 31.66 1.37
N TYR A 645 30.83 32.07 2.44
CA TYR A 645 29.92 33.23 2.46
C TYR A 645 30.02 34.01 3.80
N ASP A 646 31.24 34.19 4.29
CA ASP A 646 31.57 34.71 5.62
C ASP A 646 31.09 36.14 5.83
N ALA A 647 31.25 36.99 4.80
CA ALA A 647 30.80 38.36 4.78
C ALA A 647 29.27 38.48 4.87
N GLU A 648 28.53 37.66 4.13
CA GLU A 648 27.05 37.68 4.11
C GLU A 648 26.44 37.24 5.44
N TYR A 649 27.04 36.24 6.10
CA TYR A 649 26.62 35.83 7.44
C TYR A 649 26.93 36.92 8.49
N ARG A 650 28.07 37.60 8.40
CA ARG A 650 28.40 38.75 9.26
C ARG A 650 27.41 39.91 9.05
N GLN A 651 27.29 40.40 7.82
CA GLN A 651 26.38 41.50 7.45
C GLN A 651 24.94 41.21 7.87
N THR A 652 24.49 39.96 7.77
CA THR A 652 23.15 39.57 8.23
C THR A 652 22.99 39.68 9.76
N ILE A 653 23.99 39.26 10.55
CA ILE A 653 23.94 39.39 12.01
C ILE A 653 23.95 40.88 12.40
N GLU A 654 24.77 41.69 11.75
CA GLU A 654 24.90 43.13 11.99
C GLU A 654 23.61 43.87 11.60
N ALA A 655 23.06 43.63 10.41
CA ALA A 655 21.82 44.23 9.93
C ALA A 655 20.61 43.90 10.82
N ILE A 656 20.43 42.64 11.22
CA ILE A 656 19.34 42.27 12.15
C ILE A 656 19.60 42.86 13.55
N SER A 657 20.85 43.04 13.95
CA SER A 657 21.19 43.68 15.23
C SER A 657 20.94 45.19 15.24
N ALA A 658 21.16 45.87 14.11
CA ALA A 658 20.76 47.27 13.94
C ALA A 658 19.24 47.44 13.86
N ALA A 659 18.52 46.51 13.21
CA ALA A 659 17.07 46.59 12.99
C ALA A 659 16.19 46.21 14.21
N LYS A 660 16.78 45.89 15.37
CA LYS A 660 16.03 45.58 16.60
C LYS A 660 15.42 46.82 17.24
N VAL A 661 14.25 46.66 17.87
CA VAL A 661 13.56 47.69 18.68
C VAL A 661 14.48 48.31 19.74
N LYS A 662 15.37 47.51 20.33
CA LYS A 662 16.60 47.99 20.98
C LYS A 662 17.79 47.55 20.12
N ALA A 663 18.34 48.49 19.35
CA ALA A 663 19.48 48.23 18.49
C ALA A 663 20.70 47.74 19.28
N GLY A 664 21.48 46.86 18.67
CA GLY A 664 22.66 46.21 19.24
C GLY A 664 22.59 44.68 19.20
N ALA A 665 23.75 44.04 19.27
CA ALA A 665 23.88 42.60 19.36
C ALA A 665 23.59 42.13 20.80
N ASN A 666 22.92 40.98 20.94
CA ASN A 666 22.78 40.27 22.20
C ASN A 666 24.03 39.41 22.48
N HIS A 667 24.06 38.77 23.65
CA HIS A 667 25.22 37.97 24.09
C HIS A 667 25.65 36.89 23.08
N MET A 668 24.70 36.13 22.52
CA MET A 668 25.00 35.05 21.58
C MET A 668 25.56 35.59 20.26
N GLU A 669 25.03 36.72 19.78
CA GLU A 669 25.50 37.40 18.57
C GLU A 669 26.88 38.02 18.76
N LEU A 670 27.16 38.63 19.92
CA LEU A 670 28.48 39.15 20.28
C LEU A 670 29.53 38.03 20.35
N VAL A 671 29.20 36.89 20.98
CA VAL A 671 30.08 35.73 21.04
C VAL A 671 30.33 35.14 19.65
N VAL A 672 29.32 35.11 18.77
CA VAL A 672 29.47 34.68 17.38
C VAL A 672 30.33 35.65 16.56
N LEU A 673 30.13 36.97 16.64
CA LEU A 673 30.96 37.96 15.94
C LEU A 673 32.43 37.87 16.40
N LYS A 674 32.68 37.80 17.72
CA LYS A 674 34.01 37.57 18.31
C LYS A 674 34.68 36.28 17.81
N ALA A 675 33.90 35.28 17.43
CA ALA A 675 34.39 34.03 16.83
C ALA A 675 34.64 34.16 15.31
N MET A 676 33.87 34.98 14.59
CA MET A 676 34.16 35.34 13.19
C MET A 676 35.48 36.11 13.05
N ASP A 677 35.88 36.87 14.08
CA ASP A 677 37.17 37.58 14.15
C ASP A 677 38.34 36.69 14.60
N CYS A 678 38.11 35.41 14.91
CA CYS A 678 39.13 34.52 15.47
C CYS A 678 39.80 33.65 14.39
N ARG A 679 41.07 33.96 14.08
CA ARG A 679 41.90 33.21 13.11
C ARG A 679 41.89 31.70 13.34
N ALA A 680 42.08 31.26 14.59
CA ALA A 680 42.10 29.84 14.94
C ALA A 680 40.73 29.15 14.70
N THR A 681 39.62 29.84 14.99
CA THR A 681 38.27 29.36 14.62
C THR A 681 38.12 29.22 13.11
N LEU A 682 38.66 30.14 12.30
CA LEU A 682 38.65 29.98 10.83
C LEU A 682 39.48 28.76 10.38
N MET A 683 40.63 28.51 11.00
CA MET A 683 41.48 27.35 10.67
C MET A 683 40.77 26.03 10.98
N ASP A 684 40.06 25.93 12.12
CA ASP A 684 39.19 24.79 12.42
C ASP A 684 38.13 24.58 11.32
N LEU A 685 37.45 25.66 10.91
CA LEU A 685 36.37 25.61 9.93
C LEU A 685 36.87 25.22 8.52
N ILE A 686 38.06 25.66 8.13
CA ILE A 686 38.73 25.21 6.91
C ILE A 686 38.99 23.70 6.99
N ALA A 687 39.62 23.20 8.06
CA ALA A 687 39.93 21.78 8.20
C ALA A 687 38.67 20.90 8.24
N MET A 688 37.66 21.30 9.01
CA MET A 688 36.33 20.67 9.07
C MET A 688 35.63 20.66 7.70
N GLY A 689 35.71 21.78 6.97
CA GLY A 689 35.11 21.93 5.65
C GLY A 689 35.84 21.12 4.56
N VAL A 690 37.17 21.03 4.62
CA VAL A 690 37.95 20.17 3.70
C VAL A 690 37.60 18.70 3.93
N TYR A 691 37.59 18.22 5.17
CA TYR A 691 37.12 16.86 5.48
C TYR A 691 35.69 16.61 4.97
N MET A 692 34.81 17.62 5.12
CA MET A 692 33.44 17.57 4.62
C MET A 692 33.39 17.28 3.12
N ILE A 693 34.04 18.10 2.28
CA ILE A 693 33.95 17.98 0.82
C ILE A 693 34.80 16.86 0.20
N VAL A 694 35.88 16.40 0.85
CA VAL A 694 36.78 15.38 0.26
C VAL A 694 36.66 13.98 0.85
N VAL A 695 36.10 13.83 2.07
CA VAL A 695 35.84 12.52 2.70
C VAL A 695 34.34 12.30 2.85
N SER A 696 33.67 13.15 3.63
CA SER A 696 32.31 12.86 4.12
C SER A 696 31.23 12.94 3.03
N GLU A 697 31.25 13.93 2.13
CA GLU A 697 30.30 13.97 1.00
C GLU A 697 30.51 12.80 0.02
N PRO A 698 31.73 12.52 -0.49
CA PRO A 698 32.00 11.32 -1.27
C PRO A 698 31.55 10.02 -0.60
N TYR A 699 31.84 9.85 0.69
CA TYR A 699 31.49 8.66 1.46
C TYR A 699 29.96 8.50 1.58
N MET A 700 29.26 9.54 2.03
CA MET A 700 27.81 9.49 2.22
C MET A 700 27.02 9.41 0.92
N ILE A 701 27.61 9.79 -0.22
CA ILE A 701 27.08 9.45 -1.55
C ILE A 701 27.26 7.96 -1.83
N ALA A 702 28.49 7.44 -1.72
CA ALA A 702 28.80 6.05 -2.05
C ALA A 702 28.07 4.99 -1.19
N VAL A 703 27.69 5.30 0.05
CA VAL A 703 26.87 4.40 0.90
C VAL A 703 25.35 4.62 0.78
N ARG A 704 24.89 5.67 0.09
CA ARG A 704 23.47 5.96 -0.20
C ARG A 704 23.11 5.85 -1.68
N GLU A 705 24.05 5.52 -2.56
CA GLU A 705 23.79 5.27 -3.98
C GLU A 705 23.00 3.96 -4.11
N ASP A 706 21.68 4.10 -4.32
CA ASP A 706 20.76 2.98 -4.49
C ASP A 706 21.10 2.14 -5.74
N GLY A 707 20.71 0.86 -5.71
CA GLY A 707 20.72 0.00 -6.88
C GLY A 707 19.86 0.53 -8.02
N LYS A 708 20.09 0.05 -9.26
CA LYS A 708 19.30 0.42 -10.46
C LYS A 708 17.81 0.09 -10.36
N ASP A 709 17.43 -0.74 -9.40
CA ASP A 709 16.08 -1.16 -9.02
C ASP A 709 15.48 -0.35 -7.84
N GLY A 710 16.22 0.62 -7.30
CA GLY A 710 15.86 1.36 -6.10
C GLY A 710 16.07 0.59 -4.79
N THR A 711 16.88 -0.48 -4.79
CA THR A 711 17.25 -1.16 -3.55
C THR A 711 18.35 -0.41 -2.78
N PRO A 712 18.21 -0.19 -1.47
CA PRO A 712 19.26 0.41 -0.64
C PRO A 712 20.60 -0.32 -0.73
N SER A 713 21.69 0.45 -0.80
CA SER A 713 23.05 -0.10 -0.94
C SER A 713 23.36 -1.15 0.14
N ASN A 714 23.78 -2.35 -0.31
CA ASN A 714 24.17 -3.43 0.58
C ASN A 714 25.58 -3.18 1.12
N LEU A 715 25.73 -3.10 2.43
CA LEU A 715 26.99 -2.86 3.15
C LEU A 715 28.14 -3.74 2.64
N LEU A 716 27.86 -4.99 2.27
CA LEU A 716 28.85 -5.95 1.77
C LEU A 716 29.54 -5.52 0.45
N LEU A 717 28.98 -4.55 -0.28
CA LEU A 717 29.59 -3.97 -1.48
C LEU A 717 30.56 -2.82 -1.15
N THR A 718 30.49 -2.27 0.07
CA THR A 718 31.27 -1.09 0.49
C THR A 718 32.66 -1.42 1.05
N VAL A 719 33.11 -2.67 0.98
CA VAL A 719 34.37 -3.16 1.58
C VAL A 719 35.58 -2.36 1.09
N ASN A 720 35.69 -2.13 -0.22
CA ASN A 720 36.84 -1.41 -0.79
C ASN A 720 36.88 0.08 -0.38
N LEU A 721 35.72 0.71 -0.17
CA LEU A 721 35.59 2.08 0.33
C LEU A 721 36.12 2.16 1.77
N HIS A 722 35.65 1.27 2.65
CA HIS A 722 36.06 1.22 4.05
C HIS A 722 37.53 0.79 4.26
N ARG A 723 38.11 0.04 3.32
CA ARG A 723 39.55 -0.27 3.30
C ARG A 723 40.42 0.91 2.87
N ARG A 724 39.96 1.74 1.91
CA ARG A 724 40.71 2.92 1.45
C ARG A 724 40.58 4.14 2.37
N ILE A 725 39.44 4.36 3.02
CA ILE A 725 39.12 5.64 3.67
C ILE A 725 40.12 6.07 4.76
N ALA A 726 40.64 5.13 5.56
CA ALA A 726 41.63 5.44 6.58
C ALA A 726 42.98 5.85 5.96
N SER A 727 43.47 5.09 4.98
CA SER A 727 44.72 5.40 4.26
C SER A 727 44.63 6.70 3.47
N PHE A 728 43.47 6.99 2.84
CA PHE A 728 43.24 8.29 2.21
C PHE A 728 43.27 9.45 3.23
N CYS A 729 42.81 9.21 4.46
CA CYS A 729 42.98 10.21 5.53
C CYS A 729 44.44 10.36 5.97
N ASP A 730 45.25 9.29 5.96
CA ASP A 730 46.70 9.38 6.18
C ASP A 730 47.40 10.15 5.04
N GLU A 731 47.05 9.88 3.78
CA GLU A 731 47.59 10.57 2.60
C GLU A 731 47.35 12.09 2.64
N ILE A 732 46.14 12.54 3.00
CA ILE A 732 45.84 13.97 3.17
C ILE A 732 46.49 14.54 4.45
N ALA A 733 46.66 13.72 5.49
CA ALA A 733 47.35 14.16 6.70
C ALA A 733 48.85 14.44 6.50
N ASP A 734 49.52 13.63 5.69
CA ASP A 734 50.94 13.79 5.39
C ASP A 734 51.19 14.79 4.23
N PHE A 735 50.19 14.99 3.36
CA PHE A 735 50.22 15.99 2.28
C PHE A 735 49.00 16.95 2.32
N PRO A 736 48.84 17.78 3.38
CA PRO A 736 47.63 18.58 3.62
C PRO A 736 47.33 19.68 2.59
N ARG A 737 48.28 19.98 1.69
CA ARG A 737 48.08 20.92 0.56
C ARG A 737 47.37 20.26 -0.64
N ASN A 738 47.36 18.93 -0.75
CA ASN A 738 46.78 18.19 -1.89
C ASN A 738 45.33 18.58 -2.26
N PRO A 739 44.37 18.75 -1.33
CA PRO A 739 42.99 19.12 -1.69
C PRO A 739 42.89 20.38 -2.55
N PHE A 740 43.80 21.33 -2.33
CA PHE A 740 43.80 22.66 -2.96
C PHE A 740 44.56 22.71 -4.30
N ASP A 741 45.46 21.76 -4.56
CA ASP A 741 46.32 21.75 -5.74
C ASP A 741 45.63 21.12 -6.96
N GLU A 742 45.46 21.86 -8.06
CA GLU A 742 44.85 21.34 -9.29
C GLU A 742 45.78 20.47 -10.15
N GLY A 743 47.08 20.44 -9.88
CA GLY A 743 48.05 19.54 -10.51
C GLY A 743 48.12 18.13 -9.89
N VAL A 744 47.60 17.94 -8.68
CA VAL A 744 47.59 16.65 -7.99
C VAL A 744 46.45 15.75 -8.48
N SER A 745 46.71 14.43 -8.57
CA SER A 745 45.72 13.44 -9.06
C SER A 745 44.43 13.47 -8.23
N LEU A 746 43.26 13.37 -8.88
CA LEU A 746 41.97 13.45 -8.19
C LEU A 746 41.81 12.36 -7.10
N ALA A 747 42.39 11.17 -7.29
CA ALA A 747 42.39 10.11 -6.28
C ALA A 747 43.16 10.47 -5.00
N SER A 748 44.13 11.38 -5.10
CA SER A 748 44.90 11.95 -3.97
C SER A 748 44.28 13.26 -3.45
N ARG A 749 43.13 13.68 -3.98
CA ARG A 749 42.39 14.90 -3.59
C ARG A 749 41.01 14.61 -3.00
N THR A 750 40.34 13.54 -3.46
CA THR A 750 39.00 13.14 -3.01
C THR A 750 38.87 11.63 -2.85
N LEU A 751 38.08 11.22 -1.85
CA LEU A 751 37.84 9.81 -1.54
C LEU A 751 37.15 9.05 -2.69
N ASP A 752 36.35 9.71 -3.53
CA ASP A 752 35.75 9.07 -4.73
C ASP A 752 36.58 9.27 -6.01
N GLY A 753 37.70 10.00 -5.96
CA GLY A 753 38.53 10.31 -7.12
C GLY A 753 37.85 11.23 -8.15
N LYS A 754 36.76 11.91 -7.77
CA LYS A 754 36.01 12.84 -8.63
C LYS A 754 36.41 14.29 -8.33
N PRO A 755 36.16 15.26 -9.24
CA PRO A 755 36.43 16.67 -8.97
C PRO A 755 35.75 17.18 -7.70
N VAL A 756 36.39 18.13 -7.01
CA VAL A 756 35.85 18.74 -5.79
C VAL A 756 34.53 19.45 -6.08
N ARG A 757 33.48 19.06 -5.37
CA ARG A 757 32.09 19.48 -5.62
C ARG A 757 31.85 20.98 -5.38
N ASN A 758 32.48 21.57 -4.37
CA ASN A 758 32.39 23.01 -4.08
C ASN A 758 33.72 23.72 -4.36
N ARG A 759 33.91 24.19 -5.61
CA ARG A 759 35.10 24.98 -5.99
C ARG A 759 35.13 26.37 -5.35
N ARG A 760 33.98 26.98 -5.01
CA ARG A 760 33.92 28.31 -4.35
C ARG A 760 34.47 28.25 -2.93
N PHE A 761 34.19 27.18 -2.18
CA PHE A 761 34.81 26.89 -0.88
C PHE A 761 36.34 26.74 -0.98
N ILE A 762 36.86 25.99 -1.95
CA ILE A 762 38.32 25.84 -2.16
C ILE A 762 38.97 27.20 -2.47
N ALA A 763 38.37 28.02 -3.34
CA ALA A 763 38.87 29.35 -3.65
C ALA A 763 38.86 30.29 -2.42
N LYS A 764 37.80 30.25 -1.60
CA LYS A 764 37.72 30.98 -0.33
C LYS A 764 38.73 30.49 0.72
N CYS A 765 39.03 29.20 0.78
CA CYS A 765 40.10 28.68 1.63
C CYS A 765 41.47 29.21 1.18
N LEU A 766 41.76 29.23 -0.12
CA LEU A 766 43.00 29.78 -0.67
C LEU A 766 43.14 31.28 -0.39
N GLN A 767 42.06 32.06 -0.44
CA GLN A 767 42.05 33.45 0.00
C GLN A 767 42.32 33.57 1.52
N ALA A 768 41.70 32.71 2.34
CA ALA A 768 41.92 32.70 3.78
C ALA A 768 43.37 32.36 4.18
N PHE A 769 44.14 31.68 3.33
CA PHE A 769 45.56 31.39 3.60
C PHE A 769 46.41 32.68 3.72
N GLU A 770 46.01 33.79 3.09
CA GLU A 770 46.66 35.09 3.28
C GLU A 770 46.56 35.58 4.73
N TRP A 771 45.47 35.23 5.43
CA TRP A 771 45.27 35.58 6.84
C TRP A 771 45.70 34.49 7.82
N THR A 772 45.59 33.20 7.49
CA THR A 772 45.97 32.09 8.39
C THR A 772 47.43 31.66 8.28
N GLY A 773 48.09 31.93 7.15
CA GLY A 773 49.38 31.32 6.80
C GLY A 773 49.30 29.79 6.63
N ASP A 774 50.45 29.15 6.41
CA ASP A 774 50.54 27.68 6.25
C ASP A 774 50.22 26.89 7.54
N GLU A 775 50.09 27.54 8.72
CA GLU A 775 49.65 26.86 9.96
C GLU A 775 48.29 26.17 9.83
N VAL A 776 47.43 26.62 8.90
CA VAL A 776 46.16 25.96 8.58
C VAL A 776 46.36 24.55 8.03
N LEU A 777 47.50 24.27 7.40
CA LEU A 777 47.84 22.95 6.88
C LEU A 777 48.19 21.96 8.00
N GLU A 778 48.75 22.43 9.12
CA GLU A 778 48.91 21.62 10.35
C GLU A 778 47.56 21.31 11.00
N VAL A 779 46.61 22.26 10.99
CA VAL A 779 45.23 22.02 11.48
C VAL A 779 44.48 21.04 10.56
N VAL A 780 44.65 21.13 9.24
CA VAL A 780 44.18 20.10 8.29
C VAL A 780 44.84 18.75 8.59
N SER A 781 46.16 18.70 8.79
CA SER A 781 46.86 17.45 9.14
C SER A 781 46.29 16.82 10.42
N ALA A 782 46.10 17.60 11.48
CA ALA A 782 45.54 17.12 12.74
C ALA A 782 44.09 16.61 12.60
N MET A 783 43.24 17.30 11.84
CA MET A 783 41.88 16.84 11.51
C MET A 783 41.90 15.48 10.80
N PHE A 784 42.78 15.30 9.81
CA PHE A 784 42.84 14.08 9.03
C PHE A 784 43.52 12.91 9.75
N ARG A 785 44.58 13.14 10.55
CA ARG A 785 45.17 12.11 11.44
C ARG A 785 44.18 11.65 12.52
N GLY A 786 43.41 12.59 13.06
CA GLY A 786 42.30 12.29 13.97
C GLY A 786 41.25 11.42 13.29
N ALA A 787 40.75 11.82 12.12
CA ALA A 787 39.75 11.07 11.39
C ALA A 787 40.24 9.67 10.96
N ALA A 788 41.49 9.51 10.53
CA ALA A 788 42.09 8.21 10.19
C ALA A 788 42.07 7.23 11.39
N LYS A 789 42.38 7.72 12.60
CA LYS A 789 42.26 6.97 13.86
C LYS A 789 40.80 6.62 14.16
N GLY A 790 39.86 7.52 13.89
CA GLY A 790 38.42 7.28 13.98
C GLY A 790 37.97 6.15 13.05
N TRP A 791 38.28 6.26 11.75
CA TRP A 791 37.96 5.24 10.75
C TRP A 791 38.50 3.86 11.15
N ARG A 792 39.78 3.73 11.50
CA ARG A 792 40.35 2.45 11.97
C ARG A 792 39.69 1.89 13.24
N ARG A 793 39.04 2.73 14.06
CA ARG A 793 38.28 2.29 15.25
C ARG A 793 36.86 1.82 14.92
N PHE A 794 36.25 2.33 13.85
CA PHE A 794 34.84 2.11 13.50
C PHE A 794 34.60 1.30 12.22
N THR A 795 35.64 0.72 11.60
CA THR A 795 35.55 -0.21 10.46
C THR A 795 36.17 -1.62 10.64
N PRO A 796 36.38 -2.17 11.85
CA PRO A 796 37.11 -3.44 12.03
C PRO A 796 36.44 -4.64 11.32
N GLU A 797 35.13 -4.60 11.09
CA GLU A 797 34.39 -5.62 10.35
C GLU A 797 34.83 -5.76 8.87
N PHE A 798 35.42 -4.70 8.29
CA PHE A 798 35.89 -4.63 6.90
C PHE A 798 37.38 -4.94 6.72
N ALA A 799 38.13 -5.22 7.79
CA ALA A 799 39.55 -5.54 7.70
C ALA A 799 39.83 -6.72 6.73
N PRO A 800 41.03 -6.84 6.14
CA PRO A 800 41.51 -8.11 5.60
C PRO A 800 41.41 -9.19 6.69
N ASP A 801 40.96 -10.39 6.32
CA ASP A 801 40.62 -11.47 7.26
C ASP A 801 39.60 -11.07 8.35
N GLY A 802 38.82 -10.00 8.12
CA GLY A 802 37.76 -9.53 9.01
C GLY A 802 36.46 -10.36 8.89
N PRO A 803 35.48 -10.14 9.79
CA PRO A 803 34.17 -10.79 9.77
C PRO A 803 33.45 -10.78 8.41
N ILE A 804 33.52 -9.68 7.64
CA ILE A 804 32.91 -9.60 6.31
C ILE A 804 33.76 -10.34 5.26
N ASP A 805 35.07 -10.40 5.43
CA ASP A 805 35.99 -11.03 4.48
C ASP A 805 35.85 -12.55 4.48
N ARG A 806 35.72 -13.14 5.68
CA ARG A 806 35.57 -14.59 5.91
C ARG A 806 34.22 -15.17 5.43
N LEU A 807 33.27 -14.33 5.00
CA LEU A 807 31.95 -14.79 4.54
C LEU A 807 32.06 -15.66 3.30
N THR A 808 31.52 -16.88 3.36
CA THR A 808 31.46 -17.79 2.20
C THR A 808 30.60 -17.18 1.07
N PRO A 809 30.78 -17.59 -0.20
CA PRO A 809 29.94 -17.10 -1.31
C PRO A 809 28.43 -17.31 -1.07
N PHE A 810 28.07 -18.37 -0.35
CA PHE A 810 26.70 -18.65 0.07
C PHE A 810 26.23 -17.68 1.16
N GLN A 811 27.02 -17.44 2.21
CA GLN A 811 26.68 -16.45 3.24
C GLN A 811 26.52 -15.03 2.66
N ARG A 812 27.36 -14.66 1.68
CA ARG A 812 27.28 -13.36 0.98
C ARG A 812 26.02 -13.20 0.12
N SER A 813 25.42 -14.28 -0.41
CA SER A 813 24.20 -14.19 -1.23
C SER A 813 22.91 -14.09 -0.41
N VAL A 814 22.87 -14.73 0.78
CA VAL A 814 21.73 -14.64 1.70
C VAL A 814 21.71 -13.32 2.48
N LEU A 815 22.87 -12.78 2.86
CA LEU A 815 22.96 -11.52 3.60
C LEU A 815 22.56 -10.30 2.76
N TYR A 816 21.70 -9.47 3.35
CA TYR A 816 21.38 -8.14 2.83
C TYR A 816 21.31 -7.17 4.02
N ILE A 817 22.35 -6.33 4.15
CA ILE A 817 22.53 -5.40 5.26
C ILE A 817 22.49 -3.99 4.65
N PRO A 818 21.49 -3.14 4.95
CA PRO A 818 21.50 -1.75 4.52
C PRO A 818 22.73 -1.02 5.06
N ALA A 819 23.42 -0.27 4.20
CA ALA A 819 24.62 0.46 4.60
C ALA A 819 24.34 1.60 5.60
N THR A 820 23.15 2.21 5.56
CA THR A 820 22.71 3.27 6.47
C THR A 820 21.49 2.86 7.29
N ASN A 821 21.31 3.51 8.46
CA ASN A 821 20.13 3.34 9.32
C ASN A 821 18.98 4.30 8.93
N ASP A 822 19.14 5.09 7.85
CA ASP A 822 18.23 6.15 7.38
C ASP A 822 16.74 5.73 7.33
N HIS A 823 16.47 4.44 7.10
CA HIS A 823 15.13 3.87 7.08
C HIS A 823 14.42 3.94 8.45
N ASN A 824 15.16 3.74 9.54
CA ASN A 824 14.68 3.76 10.92
C ASN A 824 14.58 5.19 11.44
N GLU A 825 15.63 5.99 11.25
CA GLU A 825 15.62 7.43 11.53
C GLU A 825 14.43 8.11 10.83
N GLY A 826 14.21 7.76 9.55
CA GLY A 826 13.06 8.20 8.77
C GLY A 826 11.73 7.66 9.27
N ALA A 827 11.67 6.53 9.96
CA ALA A 827 10.47 6.07 10.66
C ALA A 827 10.18 6.89 11.92
N LEU A 828 11.20 7.16 12.75
CA LEU A 828 11.09 7.99 13.96
C LEU A 828 10.73 9.44 13.61
N GLY A 829 11.34 10.00 12.57
CA GLY A 829 10.99 11.32 12.01
C GLY A 829 9.55 11.36 11.48
N THR A 830 9.11 10.31 10.78
CA THR A 830 7.70 10.20 10.32
C THR A 830 6.74 10.10 11.49
N LEU A 831 7.09 9.40 12.58
CA LEU A 831 6.27 9.35 13.80
C LEU A 831 6.13 10.74 14.45
N ARG A 832 7.24 11.49 14.59
CA ARG A 832 7.23 12.86 15.13
C ARG A 832 6.28 13.78 14.34
N LEU A 833 6.29 13.68 13.01
CA LEU A 833 5.36 14.41 12.14
C LEU A 833 3.91 13.91 12.26
N PHE A 834 3.70 12.58 12.30
CA PHE A 834 2.39 11.97 12.45
C PHE A 834 1.69 12.35 13.76
N LEU A 835 2.43 12.37 14.88
CA LEU A 835 1.93 12.80 16.19
C LEU A 835 1.69 14.32 16.25
N ARG A 836 2.54 15.14 15.58
CA ARG A 836 2.29 16.58 15.42
C ARG A 836 0.99 16.86 14.65
N ALA A 837 0.71 16.09 13.59
CA ALA A 837 -0.51 16.21 12.79
C ALA A 837 -1.76 15.54 13.42
N ASN A 838 -1.58 14.57 14.32
CA ASN A 838 -2.64 13.80 14.95
C ASN A 838 -2.34 13.58 16.47
N PRO A 839 -2.44 14.60 17.34
CA PRO A 839 -1.96 14.53 18.72
C PRO A 839 -2.64 13.49 19.63
N CYS A 840 -3.83 13.01 19.25
CA CYS A 840 -4.59 11.97 19.97
C CYS A 840 -4.42 10.55 19.36
N SER A 841 -3.42 10.36 18.50
CA SER A 841 -3.09 9.08 17.86
C SER A 841 -2.09 8.27 18.70
N THR A 842 -1.80 7.04 18.28
CA THR A 842 -0.89 6.11 18.98
C THR A 842 0.13 5.50 18.03
N THR A 843 1.21 4.91 18.58
CA THR A 843 2.16 4.07 17.84
C THR A 843 1.48 2.87 17.19
N ALA A 844 0.50 2.23 17.83
CA ALA A 844 -0.29 1.16 17.22
C ALA A 844 -1.01 1.63 15.92
N THR A 845 -1.61 2.83 15.93
CA THR A 845 -2.22 3.42 14.74
C THR A 845 -1.17 3.83 13.69
N PHE A 846 -0.02 4.35 14.11
CA PHE A 846 1.10 4.65 13.22
C PHE A 846 1.61 3.38 12.52
N ASN A 847 1.90 2.33 13.29
CA ASN A 847 2.46 1.07 12.84
C ASN A 847 1.55 0.36 11.83
N ALA A 848 0.24 0.31 12.09
CA ALA A 848 -0.71 -0.28 11.15
C ALA A 848 -0.68 0.41 9.78
N ASN A 849 -0.66 1.75 9.75
CA ASN A 849 -0.61 2.53 8.52
C ASN A 849 0.75 2.43 7.81
N GLU A 850 1.86 2.59 8.54
CA GLU A 850 3.20 2.55 7.96
C GLU A 850 3.61 1.16 7.51
N ARG A 851 3.22 0.08 8.21
CA ARG A 851 3.43 -1.29 7.71
C ARG A 851 2.64 -1.53 6.42
N MET A 852 1.35 -1.17 6.39
CA MET A 852 0.53 -1.26 5.17
C MET A 852 1.16 -0.52 3.98
N ARG A 853 1.74 0.67 4.23
CA ARG A 853 2.35 1.53 3.20
C ARG A 853 3.74 1.05 2.77
N ARG A 854 4.65 0.76 3.69
CA ARG A 854 6.06 0.41 3.42
C ARG A 854 6.25 -1.05 3.00
N ASN A 855 5.49 -1.99 3.56
CA ASN A 855 5.64 -3.43 3.28
C ASN A 855 4.84 -3.89 2.04
N ASN A 856 4.12 -2.96 1.40
CA ASN A 856 3.24 -3.23 0.26
C ASN A 856 2.17 -4.32 0.54
N THR A 857 1.71 -4.39 1.79
CA THR A 857 0.85 -5.45 2.33
C THR A 857 -0.46 -5.66 1.55
N GLU A 858 -0.93 -4.66 0.79
CA GLU A 858 -2.14 -4.82 -0.05
C GLU A 858 -1.95 -5.84 -1.19
N LYS A 859 -0.74 -6.02 -1.73
CA LYS A 859 -0.45 -7.12 -2.67
C LYS A 859 -0.59 -8.48 -1.96
N PHE A 860 0.05 -8.62 -0.80
CA PHE A 860 -0.06 -9.82 0.05
C PHE A 860 -1.53 -10.16 0.38
N ILE A 861 -2.34 -9.19 0.84
CA ILE A 861 -3.78 -9.38 1.09
C ILE A 861 -4.49 -9.86 -0.18
N THR A 862 -4.21 -9.25 -1.33
CA THR A 862 -4.82 -9.64 -2.62
C THR A 862 -4.46 -11.07 -3.03
N LYS A 863 -3.24 -11.52 -2.69
CA LYS A 863 -2.71 -12.85 -2.99
C LYS A 863 -3.24 -13.95 -2.06
N VAL A 864 -3.41 -13.68 -0.75
CA VAL A 864 -3.74 -14.71 0.26
C VAL A 864 -5.14 -14.59 0.90
N SER A 865 -5.94 -13.58 0.56
CA SER A 865 -7.29 -13.41 1.13
C SER A 865 -8.21 -14.59 0.76
N THR A 866 -8.80 -15.21 1.80
CA THR A 866 -9.88 -16.18 1.69
C THR A 866 -11.04 -15.75 2.58
N PRO A 867 -12.31 -16.13 2.30
CA PRO A 867 -13.47 -15.68 3.10
C PRO A 867 -13.40 -16.04 4.59
N GLU A 868 -12.69 -17.12 4.92
CA GLU A 868 -12.39 -17.55 6.28
C GLU A 868 -11.32 -16.66 6.93
N LEU A 869 -10.16 -16.50 6.29
CA LEU A 869 -9.07 -15.66 6.79
C LEU A 869 -9.52 -14.20 6.95
N ASP A 870 -10.24 -13.65 5.98
CA ASP A 870 -10.89 -12.33 6.08
C ASP A 870 -11.79 -12.24 7.32
N THR A 871 -12.61 -13.27 7.58
CA THR A 871 -13.54 -13.29 8.73
C THR A 871 -12.81 -13.46 10.06
N TRP A 872 -11.66 -14.13 10.08
CA TRP A 872 -10.76 -14.22 11.24
C TRP A 872 -10.05 -12.89 11.50
N VAL A 873 -9.46 -12.25 10.49
CA VAL A 873 -8.83 -10.92 10.62
C VAL A 873 -9.86 -9.86 11.05
N MET A 874 -11.10 -9.93 10.54
CA MET A 874 -12.24 -9.12 10.99
C MET A 874 -12.62 -9.33 12.47
N ARG A 875 -12.19 -10.44 13.10
CA ARG A 875 -12.46 -10.77 14.52
C ARG A 875 -11.31 -10.24 15.39
N GLU A 876 -10.08 -10.62 15.08
CA GLU A 876 -8.88 -10.20 15.82
C GLU A 876 -8.66 -8.68 15.73
N GLY A 877 -8.95 -8.06 14.59
CA GLY A 877 -8.95 -6.60 14.42
C GLY A 877 -9.99 -5.85 15.29
N ARG A 878 -10.79 -6.55 16.11
CA ARG A 878 -11.69 -5.96 17.12
C ARG A 878 -11.20 -6.12 18.55
N THR A 879 -10.25 -7.02 18.81
CA THR A 879 -9.65 -7.22 20.15
C THR A 879 -8.55 -6.20 20.39
N ILE A 880 -7.77 -5.86 19.34
CA ILE A 880 -6.79 -4.77 19.33
C ILE A 880 -7.47 -3.48 19.79
N SER A 881 -6.87 -2.83 20.79
CA SER A 881 -7.42 -1.66 21.43
C SER A 881 -6.29 -0.75 21.89
N ALA A 882 -5.80 0.08 20.97
CA ALA A 882 -4.71 1.02 21.22
C ALA A 882 -4.89 1.87 22.49
N LYS A 883 -6.14 2.16 22.91
CA LYS A 883 -6.43 2.82 24.19
C LYS A 883 -6.00 2.00 25.42
N ARG A 884 -6.13 0.67 25.39
CA ARG A 884 -5.67 -0.23 26.47
C ARG A 884 -4.15 -0.38 26.46
N GLU A 885 -3.56 -0.53 25.28
CA GLU A 885 -2.10 -0.60 25.09
C GLU A 885 -1.42 0.68 25.63
N THR A 886 -1.89 1.87 25.22
CA THR A 886 -1.40 3.16 25.72
C THR A 886 -1.76 3.44 27.18
N ALA A 887 -2.82 2.83 27.74
CA ALA A 887 -3.10 2.93 29.18
C ALA A 887 -2.07 2.14 29.98
N LYS A 888 -1.87 0.85 29.63
CA LYS A 888 -0.87 0.01 30.29
C LYS A 888 0.53 0.60 30.21
N PHE A 889 0.95 1.06 29.03
CA PHE A 889 2.28 1.68 28.88
C PHE A 889 2.49 2.90 29.80
N LYS A 890 1.43 3.69 30.07
CA LYS A 890 1.51 4.80 31.03
C LYS A 890 1.60 4.33 32.48
N GLU A 891 0.94 3.23 32.82
CA GLU A 891 1.05 2.59 34.14
C GLU A 891 2.47 2.01 34.34
N ASP A 892 3.00 1.32 33.33
CA ASP A 892 4.36 0.77 33.30
C ASP A 892 5.43 1.89 33.44
N VAL A 893 5.30 3.00 32.69
CA VAL A 893 6.19 4.18 32.82
C VAL A 893 6.03 4.88 34.17
N ALA A 894 4.81 5.01 34.69
CA ALA A 894 4.59 5.59 36.02
C ALA A 894 5.11 4.70 37.16
N ALA A 895 5.30 3.39 36.93
CA ALA A 895 6.03 2.52 37.83
C ALA A 895 7.55 2.74 37.73
N ASP A 896 8.11 2.81 36.51
CA ASP A 896 9.55 3.06 36.28
C ASP A 896 10.05 4.35 36.93
N TYR A 897 9.34 5.47 36.75
CA TYR A 897 9.72 6.74 37.35
C TYR A 897 9.74 6.70 38.89
N ARG A 898 8.84 5.92 39.51
CA ARG A 898 8.84 5.71 40.97
C ARG A 898 9.97 4.78 41.40
N GLU A 899 10.17 3.64 40.74
CA GLU A 899 11.32 2.75 41.03
C GLU A 899 12.65 3.51 40.95
N ARG A 900 12.80 4.41 39.97
CA ARG A 900 13.99 5.25 39.80
C ARG A 900 14.14 6.32 40.87
N ALA A 901 13.04 6.93 41.33
CA ALA A 901 13.05 7.87 42.45
C ALA A 901 13.48 7.14 43.74
N ASP A 902 12.78 6.06 44.10
CA ASP A 902 13.12 5.20 45.23
C ASP A 902 14.59 4.72 45.20
N ALA A 903 15.09 4.34 44.02
CA ALA A 903 16.46 3.85 43.84
C ALA A 903 17.49 4.98 43.89
N HIS A 904 17.13 6.21 43.54
CA HIS A 904 17.95 7.39 43.74
C HIS A 904 18.00 7.76 45.23
N GLU A 905 16.84 7.85 45.89
CA GLU A 905 16.73 8.10 47.33
C GLU A 905 17.50 7.07 48.16
N ARG A 906 17.35 5.76 47.86
CA ARG A 906 18.13 4.69 48.50
C ARG A 906 19.64 4.84 48.27
N LYS A 907 20.09 5.37 47.12
CA LYS A 907 21.50 5.67 46.85
C LYS A 907 21.99 6.92 47.58
N VAL A 908 21.16 7.96 47.70
CA VAL A 908 21.50 9.19 48.45
C VAL A 908 21.53 8.91 49.95
N ALA A 909 20.51 8.25 50.51
CA ALA A 909 20.48 7.82 51.89
C ALA A 909 21.65 6.89 52.23
N LYS A 910 21.99 5.94 51.34
CA LYS A 910 23.21 5.14 51.51
C LYS A 910 24.48 6.00 51.46
N LYS A 911 24.66 6.89 50.49
CA LYS A 911 25.84 7.78 50.44
C LYS A 911 25.97 8.63 51.70
N LEU A 912 24.86 9.14 52.23
CA LEU A 912 24.83 9.93 53.45
C LEU A 912 25.23 9.08 54.67
N LYS A 913 24.69 7.86 54.79
CA LYS A 913 25.04 6.92 55.86
C LYS A 913 26.49 6.44 55.77
N ASP A 914 26.96 6.05 54.58
CA ASP A 914 28.36 5.68 54.31
C ASP A 914 29.32 6.86 54.65
N ALA A 915 28.89 8.11 54.42
CA ALA A 915 29.66 9.30 54.78
C ALA A 915 29.62 9.63 56.29
N GLN A 916 28.48 9.42 56.95
CA GLN A 916 28.33 9.55 58.41
C GLN A 916 29.18 8.50 59.14
N GLU A 917 29.07 7.22 58.78
CA GLU A 917 29.90 6.14 59.32
C GLU A 917 31.41 6.37 59.08
N ARG A 918 31.77 6.99 57.95
CA ARG A 918 33.15 7.42 57.68
C ARG A 918 33.58 8.56 58.59
N LEU A 919 32.75 9.59 58.78
CA LEU A 919 33.06 10.73 59.63
C LEU A 919 33.15 10.33 61.12
N GLU A 920 32.25 9.47 61.58
CA GLU A 920 32.26 8.87 62.92
C GLU A 920 33.53 8.04 63.14
N ARG A 921 33.93 7.22 62.16
CA ARG A 921 35.19 6.46 62.20
C ARG A 921 36.41 7.36 62.27
N LEU A 922 36.48 8.41 61.44
CA LEU A 922 37.59 9.37 61.46
C LEU A 922 37.66 10.13 62.79
N ARG A 923 36.51 10.48 63.39
CA ARG A 923 36.43 11.05 64.75
C ARG A 923 36.90 10.06 65.82
N ALA A 924 36.53 8.79 65.72
CA ALA A 924 36.90 7.74 66.68
C ALA A 924 38.38 7.31 66.60
N VAL A 925 39.03 7.47 65.45
CA VAL A 925 40.49 7.28 65.29
C VAL A 925 41.28 8.40 65.97
N GLY A 926 40.75 9.63 65.98
CA GLY A 926 41.40 10.81 66.59
C GLY A 926 42.59 11.34 65.79
N LEU A 927 42.96 12.60 66.03
CA LEU A 927 44.19 13.18 65.49
C LEU A 927 45.37 12.70 66.35
N VAL A 928 46.30 11.95 65.76
CA VAL A 928 47.54 11.58 66.46
C VAL A 928 48.53 12.73 66.36
N THR A 929 49.02 13.19 67.51
CA THR A 929 49.93 14.34 67.64
C THR A 929 51.39 13.93 67.84
N ASP A 930 51.66 12.69 68.24
CA ASP A 930 53.02 12.17 68.38
C ASP A 930 53.64 11.80 67.01
N ILE A 931 54.71 12.52 66.66
CA ILE A 931 55.50 12.32 65.46
C ILE A 931 56.18 10.94 65.46
N ALA A 932 56.53 10.36 66.62
CA ALA A 932 57.07 9.01 66.71
C ALA A 932 56.02 7.95 66.33
N LEU A 933 54.77 8.07 66.81
CA LEU A 933 53.67 7.22 66.39
C LEU A 933 53.38 7.36 64.88
N ILE A 934 53.33 8.58 64.33
CA ILE A 934 53.18 8.82 62.88
C ILE A 934 54.33 8.18 62.08
N ASN A 935 55.55 8.16 62.62
CA ASN A 935 56.70 7.46 62.05
C ASN A 935 56.59 5.92 62.13
N ALA A 936 55.81 5.38 63.06
CA ALA A 936 55.50 3.94 63.12
C ALA A 936 54.32 3.54 62.22
N MET A 937 53.40 4.45 61.89
CA MET A 937 52.17 4.13 61.15
C MET A 937 52.39 3.52 59.76
N ALA A 938 51.52 2.57 59.43
CA ALA A 938 51.40 1.97 58.10
C ALA A 938 50.52 2.81 57.14
N LEU A 939 50.57 2.46 55.84
CA LEU A 939 49.85 3.15 54.75
C LEU A 939 48.33 3.39 54.96
N PRO A 940 47.56 2.51 55.64
CA PRO A 940 46.15 2.76 55.99
C PRO A 940 45.97 3.84 57.07
N ALA A 941 46.64 3.72 58.22
CA ALA A 941 46.53 4.70 59.30
C ALA A 941 47.01 6.11 58.87
N LEU A 942 48.11 6.18 58.11
CA LEU A 942 48.57 7.44 57.48
C LEU A 942 47.58 8.02 56.46
N ARG A 943 46.67 7.20 55.90
CA ARG A 943 45.60 7.68 55.04
C ARG A 943 44.46 8.25 55.89
N GLU A 944 44.08 7.57 56.96
CA GLU A 944 43.02 8.02 57.88
C GLU A 944 43.41 9.34 58.55
N GLN A 945 44.68 9.54 58.95
CA GLN A 945 45.16 10.84 59.44
C GLN A 945 45.08 11.96 58.39
N LEU A 946 45.42 11.71 57.10
CA LEU A 946 45.20 12.70 56.04
C LEU A 946 43.71 12.98 55.80
N GLU A 947 42.85 11.95 55.89
CA GLU A 947 41.40 12.13 55.75
C GLU A 947 40.81 12.90 56.94
N ILE A 948 41.36 12.77 58.16
CA ILE A 948 41.04 13.65 59.31
C ILE A 948 41.45 15.10 59.03
N HIS A 949 42.68 15.34 58.54
CA HIS A 949 43.14 16.69 58.21
C HIS A 949 42.28 17.38 57.12
N ILE A 950 41.83 16.62 56.12
CA ILE A 950 41.00 17.14 55.01
C ILE A 950 39.53 17.33 55.45
N ASP A 951 38.92 16.30 56.03
CA ASP A 951 37.46 16.28 56.20
C ASP A 951 36.97 16.81 57.55
N ILE A 952 37.79 16.78 58.61
CA ILE A 952 37.42 17.30 59.94
C ILE A 952 38.12 18.63 60.21
N ILE A 953 39.45 18.66 60.12
CA ILE A 953 40.28 19.81 60.50
C ILE A 953 40.21 20.95 59.46
N LYS A 954 39.91 20.62 58.20
CA LYS A 954 39.83 21.54 57.05
C LYS A 954 41.16 22.23 56.71
N ASP A 955 42.27 21.48 56.71
CA ASP A 955 43.58 21.98 56.28
C ASP A 955 43.49 22.61 54.86
N PRO A 956 43.75 23.93 54.71
CA PRO A 956 43.50 24.64 53.47
C PRO A 956 44.45 24.24 52.33
N ILE A 957 45.64 23.72 52.62
CA ILE A 957 46.59 23.24 51.61
C ILE A 957 46.20 21.84 51.12
N LEU A 958 45.70 20.97 52.01
CA LEU A 958 45.18 19.65 51.62
C LEU A 958 43.80 19.73 50.95
N GLY A 959 43.02 20.77 51.21
CA GLY A 959 41.78 21.08 50.51
C GLY A 959 41.97 21.53 49.05
N ASP A 960 43.04 22.27 48.75
CA ASP A 960 43.31 22.75 47.38
C ASP A 960 43.85 21.63 46.47
N LYS A 961 43.02 21.22 45.50
CA LYS A 961 43.30 20.18 44.48
C LYS A 961 44.45 20.55 43.50
N LYS A 962 44.94 21.80 43.52
CA LYS A 962 46.15 22.22 42.82
C LYS A 962 47.41 21.93 43.64
N GLN A 963 47.37 22.21 44.94
CA GLN A 963 48.51 22.05 45.86
C GLN A 963 48.65 20.60 46.35
N PHE A 964 47.54 19.95 46.69
CA PHE A 964 47.51 18.56 47.12
C PHE A 964 46.80 17.65 46.11
N ARG A 965 47.43 16.51 45.80
CA ARG A 965 46.83 15.43 45.03
C ARG A 965 47.18 14.08 45.64
N TRP A 966 46.18 13.23 45.85
CA TRP A 966 46.35 11.84 46.29
C TRP A 966 47.34 11.02 45.45
N GLY A 967 47.57 11.41 44.18
CA GLY A 967 48.58 10.81 43.31
C GLY A 967 50.03 11.02 43.76
N MET A 968 50.32 12.12 44.47
CA MET A 968 51.65 12.46 45.00
C MET A 968 51.98 11.67 46.28
N VAL A 969 50.95 11.28 47.05
CA VAL A 969 51.07 10.56 48.33
C VAL A 969 50.66 9.09 48.23
N LYS A 970 51.02 8.43 47.13
CA LYS A 970 50.72 7.00 46.89
C LYS A 970 51.53 6.05 47.77
N THR A 971 52.81 6.36 48.03
CA THR A 971 53.76 5.51 48.78
C THR A 971 53.90 5.97 50.23
N LEU A 972 54.49 5.11 51.07
CA LEU A 972 54.56 5.27 52.53
C LEU A 972 55.24 6.60 52.95
N ILE A 973 56.43 6.88 52.40
CA ILE A 973 57.25 8.02 52.81
C ILE A 973 56.60 9.38 52.47
N PRO A 974 56.18 9.66 51.22
CA PRO A 974 55.50 10.93 50.90
C PRO A 974 54.18 11.12 51.66
N ARG A 975 53.43 10.03 51.92
CA ARG A 975 52.20 10.13 52.72
C ARG A 975 52.48 10.52 54.17
N ARG A 976 53.51 9.91 54.77
CA ARG A 976 53.97 10.24 56.12
C ARG A 976 54.43 11.70 56.23
N MET A 977 55.23 12.16 55.26
CA MET A 977 55.64 13.58 55.20
C MET A 977 54.44 14.53 55.08
N ALA A 978 53.42 14.17 54.30
CA ALA A 978 52.21 14.97 54.19
C ALA A 978 51.39 15.04 55.49
N VAL A 979 51.30 13.94 56.26
CA VAL A 979 50.68 13.96 57.61
C VAL A 979 51.47 14.87 58.54
N ILE A 980 52.80 14.71 58.64
CA ILE A 980 53.64 15.52 59.54
C ILE A 980 53.56 17.01 59.17
N ALA A 981 53.55 17.34 57.87
CA ALA A 981 53.39 18.72 57.41
C ALA A 981 52.00 19.32 57.70
N ALA A 982 50.94 18.51 57.70
CA ALA A 982 49.58 18.92 58.04
C ALA A 982 49.40 19.10 59.56
N LEU A 983 49.99 18.21 60.36
CA LEU A 983 50.08 18.35 61.81
C LEU A 983 50.83 19.64 62.19
N GLY A 984 51.99 19.91 61.54
CA GLY A 984 52.73 21.16 61.77
C GLY A 984 51.92 22.42 61.44
N ARG A 985 51.07 22.41 60.41
CA ARG A 985 50.14 23.52 60.13
C ARG A 985 49.04 23.64 61.19
N TYR A 986 48.45 22.52 61.61
CA TYR A 986 47.44 22.49 62.66
C TYR A 986 47.97 23.04 63.99
N GLN A 987 49.21 22.67 64.36
CA GLN A 987 49.92 23.17 65.53
C GLN A 987 50.15 24.69 65.46
N THR A 988 50.59 25.21 64.31
CA THR A 988 50.79 26.66 64.12
C THR A 988 49.49 27.46 64.22
N ALA A 989 48.36 26.91 63.79
CA ALA A 989 47.05 27.58 63.82
C ALA A 989 46.29 27.43 65.16
N ASN A 990 46.72 26.53 66.06
CA ASN A 990 46.07 26.32 67.37
C ASN A 990 47.10 26.41 68.52
N PRO A 991 47.82 27.55 68.68
CA PRO A 991 48.85 27.70 69.69
C PRO A 991 48.24 27.69 71.10
N GLY A 992 48.49 26.60 71.85
CA GLY A 992 47.99 26.36 73.21
C GLY A 992 47.21 25.05 73.36
N LEU A 993 46.79 24.40 72.28
CA LEU A 993 46.04 23.13 72.32
C LEU A 993 46.89 21.90 72.75
N LEU A 994 48.15 22.11 73.12
CA LEU A 994 49.15 21.07 73.42
C LEU A 994 49.85 21.22 74.77
N ASP A 995 49.56 22.28 75.55
CA ASP A 995 50.07 22.41 76.93
C ASP A 995 49.33 21.46 77.91
N ALA A 996 48.27 20.80 77.43
CA ALA A 996 47.61 19.68 78.10
C ALA A 996 48.37 18.36 77.87
N ASP A 997 49.38 18.12 78.69
CA ASP A 997 50.23 16.92 78.66
C ASP A 997 49.41 15.60 78.82
N SER A 998 49.97 14.48 78.38
CA SER A 998 49.50 13.08 78.54
C SER A 998 48.41 12.47 77.62
N ALA A 999 48.09 13.06 76.44
CA ALA A 999 47.22 12.40 75.43
C ALA A 999 47.91 12.17 74.06
N PRO A 1000 48.12 10.90 73.61
CA PRO A 1000 48.75 10.61 72.31
C PRO A 1000 47.83 10.83 71.09
N SER A 1001 46.54 11.09 71.34
CA SER A 1001 45.54 11.39 70.32
C SER A 1001 44.54 12.44 70.84
N LEU A 1002 44.31 13.49 70.07
CA LEU A 1002 43.32 14.53 70.36
C LEU A 1002 42.01 14.30 69.60
N LEU A 1003 40.92 14.89 70.10
CA LEU A 1003 39.70 15.08 69.32
C LEU A 1003 39.98 16.14 68.23
N PRO A 1004 39.85 15.82 66.93
CA PRO A 1004 40.12 16.78 65.86
C PRO A 1004 39.07 17.89 65.82
N SER A 1005 39.51 19.13 66.07
CA SER A 1005 38.74 20.36 65.84
C SER A 1005 39.10 20.98 64.47
N PRO A 1006 38.22 21.76 63.82
CA PRO A 1006 38.63 22.65 62.74
C PRO A 1006 39.80 23.56 63.14
N MET A 1007 40.61 23.98 62.17
CA MET A 1007 41.55 25.10 62.39
C MET A 1007 40.75 26.40 62.57
N GLU A 1008 41.04 27.15 63.63
CA GLU A 1008 40.65 28.55 63.70
C GLU A 1008 41.47 29.36 62.68
N VAL A 1009 40.78 30.22 61.93
CA VAL A 1009 41.34 31.09 60.89
C VAL A 1009 40.55 32.40 60.95
N ASP A 1010 41.24 33.55 60.98
CA ASP A 1010 40.59 34.87 61.09
C ASP A 1010 39.45 35.03 60.06
N GLU A 1011 38.23 35.29 60.54
CA GLU A 1011 37.00 35.18 59.72
C GLU A 1011 36.81 36.31 58.68
N ASP A 1012 37.64 37.36 58.74
CA ASP A 1012 37.56 38.63 57.98
C ASP A 1012 37.68 38.51 56.43
N LEU A 1013 37.66 37.29 55.87
CA LEU A 1013 37.77 37.02 54.43
C LEU A 1013 36.80 35.96 53.86
N MET A 1014 35.80 35.49 54.63
CA MET A 1014 34.87 34.42 54.19
C MET A 1014 33.37 34.73 54.40
N GLU A 1015 32.84 35.75 53.71
CA GLU A 1015 31.38 35.88 53.55
C GLU A 1015 30.81 34.67 52.79
N THR A 1016 29.99 33.85 53.47
CA THR A 1016 29.23 32.76 52.83
C THR A 1016 28.01 33.33 52.07
N PRO A 1017 27.89 33.14 50.74
CA PRO A 1017 26.68 33.49 50.01
C PRO A 1017 25.51 32.59 50.46
N ALA A 1018 24.38 33.21 50.81
CA ALA A 1018 23.21 32.51 51.33
C ALA A 1018 22.59 31.50 50.33
N GLU A 1019 21.82 30.55 50.85
CA GLU A 1019 21.14 29.49 50.09
C GLU A 1019 20.09 30.06 49.10
N GLY A 1020 20.53 30.32 47.87
CA GLY A 1020 19.66 30.65 46.74
C GLY A 1020 19.05 29.39 46.13
N LEU A 1021 17.72 29.35 46.02
CA LEU A 1021 16.92 28.26 45.45
C LEU A 1021 17.52 27.63 44.18
N LEU A 1022 17.82 26.33 44.25
CA LEU A 1022 18.20 25.51 43.09
C LEU A 1022 16.98 25.22 42.21
N GLU A 1023 16.69 26.10 41.25
CA GLU A 1023 15.94 25.70 40.06
C GLU A 1023 16.86 24.85 39.14
N SER A 1024 16.35 23.72 38.65
CA SER A 1024 17.16 22.69 37.97
C SER A 1024 17.57 23.10 36.55
N GLU A 1025 18.87 23.25 36.29
CA GLU A 1025 19.42 23.56 34.95
C GLU A 1025 19.38 22.37 33.95
N ASP A 1026 18.94 21.18 34.38
CA ASP A 1026 18.93 19.89 33.65
C ASP A 1026 18.19 19.86 32.27
N ASP A 1027 17.54 20.93 31.83
CA ASP A 1027 16.88 21.02 30.51
C ASP A 1027 17.69 21.85 29.46
N LEU A 1028 18.91 22.30 29.77
CA LEU A 1028 19.78 23.06 28.85
C LEU A 1028 21.24 22.56 28.80
N MET A 1029 21.53 21.76 27.76
CA MET A 1029 22.84 21.19 27.35
C MET A 1029 23.22 19.88 28.06
N ASP A 1030 22.80 18.75 27.47
CA ASP A 1030 23.48 17.46 27.67
C ASP A 1030 24.89 17.53 27.03
N ASP A 1031 25.93 17.80 27.81
CA ASP A 1031 27.33 17.83 27.33
C ASP A 1031 27.88 16.42 26.98
N GLU A 1032 27.08 15.35 27.09
CA GLU A 1032 27.48 13.96 26.81
C GLU A 1032 27.36 13.55 25.33
N TYR A 1033 27.06 14.48 24.41
CA TYR A 1033 26.83 14.21 22.97
C TYR A 1033 27.59 15.13 21.98
N PHE A 1034 28.77 15.62 22.37
CA PHE A 1034 29.81 16.10 21.43
C PHE A 1034 31.08 15.27 21.56
#